data_AF-A0A8S9FQM8-F1
#
_entry.id   AF-A0A8S9FQM8-F1
#
_cell.length_a   1.000
_cell.length_b   1.000
_cell.length_c   1.000
_cell.angle_alpha   90.00
_cell.angle_beta   90.00
_cell.angle_gamma   90.00
#
_symmetry.space_group_name_H-M   'P 1'
#
loop_
_entity.id
_entity.type
_entity.pdbx_description
1 polymer ?
#
loop_
_entity_poly.entity_id
_entity_poly.type
_entity_poly.pdbx_seq_one_letter_code
_entity_poly.pdbx_strand_id
1 'polypeptide(L)'
;MERAVVKAKRKELGISCMLNTEVGAVLAVIRRPISESYLSPQETDHCDSSVQQSLKSLRALIFNPQQEWRTIDPSVYLSPFLEVIQSDEIPASATAVALSSILKILKIEIFDEKSPGAKDAMNSIVSGITSCRLEKTDSISEDAVMMRILQVLTGVMKHPASLLRMVQDDLFHHLIHYGASSSPLVLSMISSCILNIYHFLRKFVRLQLEAFFSFVLLKVTAFTGFLQLQEVALEGLINFCRQPAFIVEAYVNYDCDPICRNVFEETGKVLCRHTFPTSGPLTSMQIQAFEGLVILIHNIADNMDREEDEGGEEEDSNSIKPSPVEINEYIPFWIEKPKEDFETWVEHIRVRKAQKRKLAIAANHFNRDEKKGLEYLKYNHLVSDPPDPMALASFFRFTPGLDKTMIGDYLGDPDELHLSVLKSFTHTFEFTGMNLDTALRTFLESFRLPGESQKIERMIEAFSERFYNQQSSEIFASKDTVHILCYSLIMLNTDQHNPQVKKKMTEDEFIRNNRAINAGKDLPREYLSELFQSISTNAFALSTHSGPVEMNPNRWIELMNRTRTTQPLSMCQFDRRIGRDIAEREMRSMEGTLKIAMKMLKNVFLHYLEQIVGSAEFRTFWLGLLRRMDTCMKADLGEYGDNKLQEVVPELLTIMIGTMKEKEILVQKEDDDLWEITYIQIQWIAPSLKDELFPDEDM
;
A
#
# COMPACT_ATOMS: atom_id res chain seq x y z
N MET A 1 47.13 -10.71 21.39
CA MET A 1 46.62 -11.93 20.71
C MET A 1 45.82 -12.81 21.66
N GLU A 2 46.41 -13.27 22.78
CA GLU A 2 45.77 -14.17 23.76
C GLU A 2 44.46 -13.63 24.38
N ARG A 3 44.43 -12.34 24.77
CA ARG A 3 43.19 -11.69 25.28
C ARG A 3 42.05 -11.64 24.25
N ALA A 4 42.36 -11.55 22.96
CA ALA A 4 41.35 -11.52 21.90
C ALA A 4 40.77 -12.93 21.66
N VAL A 5 41.61 -13.97 21.71
CA VAL A 5 41.21 -15.37 21.58
C VAL A 5 40.33 -15.80 22.77
N VAL A 6 40.68 -15.41 23.99
CA VAL A 6 39.85 -15.69 25.19
C VAL A 6 38.49 -14.98 25.11
N LYS A 7 38.46 -13.74 24.61
CA LYS A 7 37.22 -12.98 24.41
C LYS A 7 36.32 -13.62 23.35
N ALA A 8 36.89 -14.12 22.25
CA ALA A 8 36.17 -14.84 21.21
C ALA A 8 35.57 -16.16 21.74
N LYS A 9 36.37 -17.00 22.40
CA LYS A 9 35.89 -18.26 23.00
C LYS A 9 34.76 -18.06 24.02
N ARG A 10 34.83 -16.99 24.82
CA ARG A 10 33.75 -16.65 25.78
C ARG A 10 32.46 -16.22 25.07
N LYS A 11 32.56 -15.58 23.90
CA LYS A 11 31.41 -15.18 23.07
C LYS A 11 30.73 -16.41 22.46
N GLU A 12 31.50 -17.34 21.89
CA GLU A 12 30.98 -18.59 21.32
C GLU A 12 30.30 -19.47 22.39
N LEU A 13 30.90 -19.58 23.58
CA LEU A 13 30.28 -20.31 24.70
C LEU A 13 28.94 -19.66 25.14
N GLY A 14 28.87 -18.32 25.13
CA GLY A 14 27.63 -17.60 25.40
C GLY A 14 26.52 -17.91 24.39
N ILE A 15 26.88 -18.02 23.10
CA ILE A 15 25.95 -18.41 22.03
C ILE A 15 25.47 -19.86 22.23
N SER A 16 26.38 -20.79 22.51
CA SER A 16 26.03 -22.19 22.80
C SER A 16 25.06 -22.30 23.98
N CYS A 17 25.30 -21.58 25.08
CA CYS A 17 24.40 -21.59 26.23
C CYS A 17 23.02 -21.06 25.87
N MET A 18 22.94 -19.95 25.12
CA MET A 18 21.68 -19.37 24.68
C MET A 18 20.90 -20.33 23.78
N LEU A 19 21.53 -20.88 22.74
CA LEU A 19 20.87 -21.83 21.83
C LEU A 19 20.36 -23.08 22.57
N ASN A 20 21.15 -23.62 23.51
CA ASN A 20 20.72 -24.75 24.33
C ASN A 20 19.52 -24.40 25.23
N THR A 21 19.47 -23.19 25.77
CA THR A 21 18.31 -22.70 26.54
C THR A 21 17.06 -22.62 25.65
N GLU A 22 17.17 -22.08 24.45
CA GLU A 22 16.03 -21.97 23.52
C GLU A 22 15.53 -23.34 23.02
N VAL A 23 16.45 -24.26 22.67
CA VAL A 23 16.08 -25.64 22.33
C VAL A 23 15.40 -26.34 23.51
N GLY A 24 15.92 -26.15 24.72
CA GLY A 24 15.34 -26.68 25.95
C GLY A 24 13.93 -26.16 26.21
N ALA A 25 13.68 -24.86 25.95
CA ALA A 25 12.37 -24.24 26.13
C ALA A 25 11.33 -24.84 25.17
N VAL A 26 11.66 -24.98 23.88
CA VAL A 26 10.76 -25.57 22.88
C VAL A 26 10.44 -27.03 23.23
N LEU A 27 11.47 -27.84 23.51
CA LEU A 27 11.28 -29.25 23.91
C LEU A 27 10.44 -29.41 25.18
N ALA A 28 10.55 -28.48 26.13
CA ALA A 28 9.77 -28.52 27.36
C ALA A 28 8.27 -28.28 27.11
N VAL A 29 7.91 -27.44 26.14
CA VAL A 29 6.52 -27.18 25.79
C VAL A 29 5.93 -28.30 24.94
N ILE A 30 6.68 -28.83 23.96
CA ILE A 30 6.25 -29.96 23.14
C ILE A 30 5.91 -31.18 24.01
N ARG A 31 6.67 -31.43 25.08
CA ARG A 31 6.46 -32.59 25.97
C ARG A 31 5.28 -32.44 26.95
N ARG A 32 4.59 -31.30 26.98
CA ARG A 32 3.44 -31.14 27.89
C ARG A 32 2.23 -31.88 27.33
N PRO A 33 1.58 -32.77 28.09
CA PRO A 33 0.36 -33.42 27.64
C PRO A 33 -0.74 -32.36 27.41
N ILE A 34 -1.40 -32.43 26.25
CA ILE A 34 -2.57 -31.60 25.95
C ILE A 34 -3.66 -31.98 26.96
N SER A 35 -4.13 -31.01 27.74
CA SER A 35 -5.07 -31.26 28.82
C SER A 35 -6.38 -31.85 28.29
N GLU A 36 -6.84 -32.90 28.98
CA GLU A 36 -8.01 -33.75 28.71
C GLU A 36 -9.22 -33.03 28.11
N SER A 37 -9.51 -33.31 26.83
CA SER A 37 -10.88 -33.30 26.31
C SER A 37 -11.01 -34.24 25.10
N TYR A 38 -11.63 -35.40 25.35
CA TYR A 38 -12.21 -36.34 24.38
C TYR A 38 -11.33 -36.94 23.28
N LEU A 39 -10.23 -37.64 23.61
CA LEU A 39 -9.68 -38.65 22.71
C LEU A 39 -9.26 -39.91 23.48
N SER A 40 -9.58 -41.06 22.88
CA SER A 40 -9.33 -42.40 23.40
C SER A 40 -7.84 -42.78 23.37
N PRO A 41 -7.36 -43.70 24.23
CA PRO A 41 -5.94 -43.87 24.55
C PRO A 41 -5.06 -44.57 23.49
N GLN A 42 -5.44 -44.59 22.21
CA GLN A 42 -4.77 -45.42 21.19
C GLN A 42 -4.09 -44.67 20.04
N GLU A 43 -4.08 -43.32 20.04
CA GLU A 43 -3.49 -42.54 18.92
C GLU A 43 -2.32 -41.61 19.31
N THR A 44 -1.84 -41.61 20.55
CA THR A 44 -0.93 -40.55 21.05
C THR A 44 0.58 -40.75 20.82
N ASP A 45 1.04 -41.87 20.25
CA ASP A 45 2.49 -42.22 20.28
C ASP A 45 3.27 -42.02 18.97
N HIS A 46 2.67 -41.52 17.88
CA HIS A 46 3.36 -41.47 16.57
C HIS A 46 3.62 -40.10 15.92
N CYS A 47 3.02 -38.98 16.38
CA CYS A 47 3.22 -37.65 15.77
C CYS A 47 4.57 -36.99 16.07
N ASP A 48 5.21 -37.34 17.19
CA ASP A 48 6.22 -36.48 17.83
C ASP A 48 7.69 -36.67 17.39
N SER A 49 7.99 -37.67 16.54
CA SER A 49 9.36 -38.20 16.48
C SER A 49 10.36 -37.37 15.66
N SER A 50 9.95 -36.77 14.54
CA SER A 50 10.87 -36.09 13.60
C SER A 50 11.33 -34.71 14.11
N VAL A 51 10.38 -33.85 14.50
CA VAL A 51 10.65 -32.50 15.02
C VAL A 51 11.47 -32.57 16.32
N GLN A 52 11.12 -33.49 17.22
CA GLN A 52 11.90 -33.70 18.44
C GLN A 52 13.31 -34.23 18.14
N GLN A 53 13.48 -35.04 17.10
CA GLN A 53 14.79 -35.54 16.69
C GLN A 53 15.66 -34.43 16.08
N SER A 54 15.08 -33.52 15.31
CA SER A 54 15.75 -32.34 14.77
C SER A 54 16.30 -31.44 15.88
N LEU A 55 15.46 -31.11 16.87
CA LEU A 55 15.86 -30.33 18.06
C LEU A 55 16.94 -31.04 18.91
N LYS A 56 16.85 -32.38 19.08
CA LYS A 56 17.88 -33.18 19.77
C LYS A 56 19.20 -33.16 19.01
N SER A 57 19.17 -33.20 17.68
CA SER A 57 20.35 -33.16 16.82
C SER A 57 21.07 -31.82 16.93
N LEU A 58 20.33 -30.71 16.92
CA LEU A 58 20.89 -29.38 17.19
C LEU A 58 21.51 -29.30 18.58
N ARG A 59 20.83 -29.85 19.61
CA ARG A 59 21.38 -29.90 20.96
C ARG A 59 22.69 -30.67 21.04
N ALA A 60 22.85 -31.77 20.31
CA ALA A 60 24.11 -32.51 20.24
C ALA A 60 25.22 -31.67 19.60
N LEU A 61 24.90 -30.91 18.55
CA LEU A 61 25.85 -30.01 17.88
C LEU A 61 26.32 -28.88 18.80
N ILE A 62 25.44 -28.33 19.66
CA ILE A 62 25.77 -27.24 20.59
C ILE A 62 26.90 -27.60 21.57
N PHE A 63 27.01 -28.88 21.96
CA PHE A 63 28.03 -29.34 22.91
C PHE A 63 29.38 -29.69 22.25
N ASN A 64 29.56 -29.41 20.96
CA ASN A 64 30.85 -29.59 20.29
C ASN A 64 31.86 -28.51 20.72
N PRO A 65 33.00 -28.87 21.36
CA PRO A 65 33.95 -27.91 21.92
C PRO A 65 34.77 -27.10 20.90
N GLN A 66 34.67 -27.41 19.60
CA GLN A 66 35.37 -26.67 18.52
C GLN A 66 34.43 -25.81 17.67
N GLN A 67 33.20 -25.55 18.13
CA GLN A 67 32.21 -24.87 17.32
C GLN A 67 32.46 -23.35 17.20
N GLU A 68 32.57 -22.85 15.97
CA GLU A 68 32.56 -21.42 15.65
C GLU A 68 31.23 -21.05 15.00
N TRP A 69 30.28 -20.49 15.75
CA TRP A 69 28.90 -20.31 15.29
C TRP A 69 28.78 -19.38 14.08
N ARG A 70 29.72 -18.44 13.94
CA ARG A 70 29.76 -17.47 12.83
C ARG A 70 30.14 -18.07 11.48
N THR A 71 30.75 -19.26 11.48
CA THR A 71 31.19 -19.95 10.25
C THR A 71 30.26 -21.08 9.84
N ILE A 72 29.27 -21.42 10.67
CA ILE A 72 28.25 -22.41 10.33
C ILE A 72 27.18 -21.74 9.49
N ASP A 73 26.69 -22.47 8.49
CA ASP A 73 25.47 -22.09 7.77
C ASP A 73 24.30 -21.90 8.77
N PRO A 74 23.68 -20.71 8.84
CA PRO A 74 22.62 -20.44 9.80
C PRO A 74 21.44 -21.39 9.71
N SER A 75 21.20 -21.98 8.54
CA SER A 75 20.14 -22.97 8.32
C SER A 75 20.24 -24.16 9.27
N VAL A 76 21.47 -24.55 9.66
CA VAL A 76 21.72 -25.71 10.55
C VAL A 76 21.12 -25.53 11.94
N TYR A 77 21.10 -24.31 12.46
CA TYR A 77 20.54 -24.02 13.79
C TYR A 77 19.18 -23.32 13.74
N LEU A 78 18.71 -22.90 12.57
CA LEU A 78 17.38 -22.33 12.37
C LEU A 78 16.33 -23.35 11.95
N SER A 79 16.68 -24.33 11.09
CA SER A 79 15.72 -25.31 10.56
C SER A 79 14.94 -26.07 11.65
N PRO A 80 15.54 -26.47 12.80
CA PRO A 80 14.79 -27.21 13.82
C PRO A 80 13.68 -26.38 14.46
N PHE A 81 13.83 -25.05 14.52
CA PHE A 81 12.77 -24.16 14.99
C PHE A 81 11.72 -23.91 13.91
N LEU A 82 12.12 -23.84 12.64
CA LEU A 82 11.19 -23.67 11.51
C LEU A 82 10.31 -24.90 11.31
N GLU A 83 10.87 -26.11 11.45
CA GLU A 83 10.12 -27.37 11.43
C GLU A 83 9.04 -27.41 12.52
N VAL A 84 9.31 -26.85 13.71
CA VAL A 84 8.31 -26.71 14.78
C VAL A 84 7.19 -25.76 14.35
N ILE A 85 7.53 -24.66 13.69
CA ILE A 85 6.57 -23.60 13.28
C ILE A 85 5.67 -24.04 12.12
N GLN A 86 6.21 -24.86 11.21
CA GLN A 86 5.52 -25.34 10.02
C GLN A 86 4.74 -26.64 10.25
N SER A 87 4.84 -27.24 11.43
CA SER A 87 4.15 -28.49 11.73
C SER A 87 2.72 -28.23 12.22
N ASP A 88 1.75 -28.85 11.52
CA ASP A 88 0.32 -28.75 11.85
C ASP A 88 -0.04 -29.46 13.18
N GLU A 89 0.83 -30.37 13.65
CA GLU A 89 0.61 -31.21 14.84
C GLU A 89 1.18 -30.60 16.12
N ILE A 90 1.84 -29.44 16.03
CA ILE A 90 2.49 -28.77 17.16
C ILE A 90 1.53 -27.77 17.80
N PRO A 91 1.40 -27.75 19.14
CA PRO A 91 0.52 -26.80 19.81
C PRO A 91 0.99 -25.35 19.61
N ALA A 92 0.05 -24.41 19.46
CA ALA A 92 0.34 -22.98 19.28
C ALA A 92 1.31 -22.40 20.33
N SER A 93 1.27 -22.91 21.56
CA SER A 93 2.21 -22.52 22.62
C SER A 93 3.68 -22.89 22.31
N ALA A 94 3.93 -24.05 21.70
CA ALA A 94 5.26 -24.45 21.25
C ALA A 94 5.70 -23.64 20.04
N THR A 95 4.80 -23.39 19.09
CA THR A 95 5.01 -22.51 17.93
C THR A 95 5.41 -21.10 18.38
N ALA A 96 4.71 -20.53 19.38
CA ALA A 96 5.03 -19.21 19.93
C ALA A 96 6.42 -19.16 20.61
N VAL A 97 6.84 -20.24 21.27
CA VAL A 97 8.18 -20.34 21.86
C VAL A 97 9.23 -20.48 20.77
N ALA A 98 9.01 -21.30 19.74
CA ALA A 98 9.93 -21.42 18.60
C ALA A 98 10.13 -20.09 17.86
N LEU A 99 9.05 -19.33 17.62
CA LEU A 99 9.13 -17.98 17.07
C LEU A 99 9.93 -17.03 17.97
N SER A 100 9.75 -17.13 19.30
CA SER A 100 10.52 -16.34 20.27
C SER A 100 12.02 -16.68 20.24
N SER A 101 12.35 -17.95 20.03
CA SER A 101 13.74 -18.43 19.86
C SER A 101 14.38 -17.83 18.60
N ILE A 102 13.68 -17.87 17.46
CA ILE A 102 14.15 -17.26 16.20
C ILE A 102 14.38 -15.76 16.38
N LEU A 103 13.45 -15.05 17.03
CA LEU A 103 13.60 -13.61 17.28
C LEU A 103 14.85 -13.30 18.11
N LYS A 104 15.17 -14.12 19.12
CA LYS A 104 16.40 -13.95 19.92
C LYS A 104 17.66 -14.24 19.11
N ILE A 105 17.64 -15.29 18.27
CA ILE A 105 18.74 -15.63 17.36
C ILE A 105 19.05 -14.45 16.44
N LEU A 106 18.01 -13.83 15.84
CA LEU A 106 18.15 -12.64 15.00
C LEU A 106 18.71 -11.45 15.80
N LYS A 107 18.18 -11.17 17.00
CA LYS A 107 18.62 -10.02 17.82
C LYS A 107 20.07 -10.11 18.29
N ILE A 108 20.64 -11.31 18.38
CA ILE A 108 22.02 -11.54 18.83
C ILE A 108 23.03 -11.42 17.68
N GLU A 109 22.56 -11.38 16.43
CA GLU A 109 23.40 -11.26 15.23
C GLU A 109 24.52 -12.31 15.22
N ILE A 110 24.10 -13.58 15.37
CA ILE A 110 25.00 -14.75 15.30
C ILE A 110 25.62 -14.84 13.90
N PHE A 111 24.87 -14.46 12.87
CA PHE A 111 25.29 -14.40 11.48
C PHE A 111 25.04 -13.00 10.90
N ASP A 112 25.68 -12.70 9.77
CA ASP A 112 25.49 -11.44 9.04
C ASP A 112 25.46 -11.71 7.52
N GLU A 113 25.43 -10.65 6.72
CA GLU A 113 25.42 -10.71 5.24
C GLU A 113 26.61 -11.46 4.63
N LYS A 114 27.71 -11.63 5.38
CA LYS A 114 28.94 -12.32 4.94
C LYS A 114 28.97 -13.78 5.38
N SER A 115 28.09 -14.20 6.27
CA SER A 115 28.00 -15.58 6.72
C SER A 115 27.56 -16.51 5.57
N PRO A 116 28.14 -17.71 5.45
CA PRO A 116 27.76 -18.67 4.41
C PRO A 116 26.30 -19.08 4.59
N GLY A 117 25.52 -19.10 3.51
CA GLY A 117 24.10 -19.49 3.56
C GLY A 117 23.17 -18.48 4.25
N ALA A 118 23.65 -17.30 4.68
CA ALA A 118 22.84 -16.32 5.39
C ALA A 118 21.60 -15.88 4.61
N LYS A 119 21.74 -15.70 3.29
CA LYS A 119 20.62 -15.38 2.39
C LYS A 119 19.55 -16.47 2.40
N ASP A 120 19.96 -17.71 2.23
CA ASP A 120 19.03 -18.84 2.17
C ASP A 120 18.36 -19.05 3.52
N ALA A 121 19.10 -18.92 4.61
CA ALA A 121 18.56 -18.96 5.96
C ALA A 121 17.53 -17.85 6.24
N MET A 122 17.77 -16.62 5.79
CA MET A 122 16.80 -15.52 5.93
C MET A 122 15.51 -15.80 5.13
N ASN A 123 15.65 -16.30 3.90
CA ASN A 123 14.51 -16.72 3.09
C ASN A 123 13.74 -17.88 3.76
N SER A 124 14.44 -18.86 4.32
CA SER A 124 13.82 -19.97 5.06
C SER A 124 13.09 -19.49 6.31
N ILE A 125 13.62 -18.49 7.03
CA ILE A 125 12.90 -17.90 8.17
C ILE A 125 11.58 -17.30 7.69
N VAL A 126 11.62 -16.43 6.68
CA VAL A 126 10.40 -15.75 6.22
C VAL A 126 9.41 -16.75 5.64
N SER A 127 9.83 -17.61 4.70
CA SER A 127 8.97 -18.65 4.15
C SER A 127 8.38 -19.57 5.22
N GLY A 128 9.16 -19.91 6.25
CA GLY A 128 8.74 -20.83 7.30
C GLY A 128 7.74 -20.22 8.27
N ILE A 129 7.94 -18.97 8.70
CA ILE A 129 6.99 -18.29 9.59
C ILE A 129 5.72 -17.85 8.85
N THR A 130 5.82 -17.59 7.55
CA THR A 130 4.67 -17.16 6.76
C THR A 130 3.80 -18.32 6.27
N SER A 131 4.37 -19.52 6.12
CA SER A 131 3.61 -20.73 5.86
C SER A 131 3.02 -21.37 7.13
N CYS A 132 3.13 -20.72 8.28
CA CYS A 132 2.65 -21.23 9.56
C CYS A 132 1.12 -21.42 9.50
N ARG A 133 0.65 -22.65 9.71
CA ARG A 133 -0.76 -22.99 9.82
C ARG A 133 -1.08 -23.27 11.28
N LEU A 134 -2.19 -22.72 11.75
CA LEU A 134 -2.70 -22.98 13.09
C LEU A 134 -4.02 -23.74 12.91
N GLU A 135 -4.00 -25.04 13.20
CA GLU A 135 -5.20 -25.87 13.17
C GLU A 135 -5.79 -26.00 14.57
N LYS A 136 -7.13 -25.87 14.68
CA LYS A 136 -7.91 -26.16 15.91
C LYS A 136 -7.46 -25.37 17.15
N THR A 137 -7.12 -24.10 16.97
CA THR A 137 -6.71 -23.19 18.04
C THR A 137 -7.82 -22.19 18.39
N ASP A 138 -7.82 -21.71 19.63
CA ASP A 138 -8.69 -20.60 20.01
C ASP A 138 -8.13 -19.27 19.48
N SER A 139 -9.03 -18.30 19.25
CA SER A 139 -8.68 -16.99 18.68
C SER A 139 -7.57 -16.25 19.45
N ILE A 140 -7.44 -16.46 20.77
CA ILE A 140 -6.42 -15.77 21.59
C ILE A 140 -5.03 -16.37 21.32
N SER A 141 -4.96 -17.70 21.21
CA SER A 141 -3.73 -18.40 20.84
C SER A 141 -3.27 -18.05 19.42
N GLU A 142 -4.22 -17.91 18.48
CA GLU A 142 -3.94 -17.48 17.10
C GLU A 142 -3.39 -16.06 17.04
N ASP A 143 -4.05 -15.12 17.72
CA ASP A 143 -3.57 -13.74 17.82
C ASP A 143 -2.17 -13.68 18.45
N ALA A 144 -1.92 -14.48 19.51
CA ALA A 144 -0.62 -14.52 20.18
C ALA A 144 0.51 -15.04 19.26
N VAL A 145 0.25 -16.08 18.46
CA VAL A 145 1.22 -16.59 17.48
C VAL A 145 1.43 -15.56 16.37
N MET A 146 0.36 -14.95 15.84
CA MET A 146 0.46 -13.91 14.83
C MET A 146 1.30 -12.73 15.31
N MET A 147 1.12 -12.29 16.56
CA MET A 147 1.98 -11.28 17.19
C MET A 147 3.46 -11.69 17.20
N ARG A 148 3.77 -12.97 17.46
CA ARG A 148 5.14 -13.47 17.42
C ARG A 148 5.70 -13.52 16.01
N ILE A 149 4.91 -13.92 15.01
CA ILE A 149 5.31 -13.88 13.59
C ILE A 149 5.68 -12.45 13.21
N LEU A 150 4.84 -11.46 13.52
CA LEU A 150 5.11 -10.05 13.25
C LEU A 150 6.37 -9.53 13.96
N GLN A 151 6.63 -9.97 15.19
CA GLN A 151 7.87 -9.62 15.90
C GLN A 151 9.12 -10.24 15.22
N VAL A 152 9.04 -11.48 14.76
CA VAL A 152 10.12 -12.14 14.01
C VAL A 152 10.36 -11.41 12.70
N LEU A 153 9.32 -11.12 11.92
CA LEU A 153 9.40 -10.34 10.69
C LEU A 153 10.05 -8.97 10.95
N THR A 154 9.70 -8.30 12.06
CA THR A 154 10.36 -7.05 12.48
C THR A 154 11.84 -7.23 12.82
N GLY A 155 12.20 -8.34 13.47
CA GLY A 155 13.60 -8.70 13.71
C GLY A 155 14.38 -8.97 12.43
N VAL A 156 13.76 -9.67 11.47
CA VAL A 156 14.30 -9.96 10.14
C VAL A 156 14.61 -8.67 9.38
N MET A 157 13.71 -7.67 9.42
CA MET A 157 13.94 -6.38 8.77
C MET A 157 15.14 -5.60 9.34
N LYS A 158 15.36 -5.71 10.65
CA LYS A 158 16.44 -5.00 11.35
C LYS A 158 17.79 -5.71 11.23
N HIS A 159 17.80 -6.96 10.76
CA HIS A 159 19.00 -7.78 10.73
C HIS A 159 19.93 -7.39 9.56
N PRO A 160 21.25 -7.36 9.74
CA PRO A 160 22.20 -7.00 8.67
C PRO A 160 22.12 -7.88 7.42
N ALA A 161 21.75 -9.16 7.58
CA ALA A 161 21.60 -10.09 6.45
C ALA A 161 20.26 -9.95 5.68
N SER A 162 19.39 -8.99 6.06
CA SER A 162 18.07 -8.84 5.46
C SER A 162 18.17 -8.40 4.00
N LEU A 163 17.50 -9.14 3.12
CA LEU A 163 17.47 -8.81 1.71
C LEU A 163 16.29 -7.93 1.39
N LEU A 164 16.55 -6.84 0.66
CA LEU A 164 15.52 -5.91 0.20
C LEU A 164 14.39 -6.63 -0.55
N ARG A 165 14.71 -7.64 -1.37
CA ARG A 165 13.71 -8.42 -2.12
C ARG A 165 12.74 -9.17 -1.20
N MET A 166 13.23 -9.75 -0.11
CA MET A 166 12.41 -10.48 0.86
C MET A 166 11.52 -9.52 1.67
N VAL A 167 12.00 -8.30 1.93
CA VAL A 167 11.16 -7.23 2.48
C VAL A 167 10.07 -6.84 1.47
N GLN A 168 10.44 -6.57 0.22
CA GLN A 168 9.53 -6.12 -0.83
C GLN A 168 8.47 -7.16 -1.22
N ASP A 169 8.84 -8.44 -1.27
CA ASP A 169 8.00 -9.54 -1.75
C ASP A 169 7.34 -10.26 -0.57
N ASP A 170 8.07 -11.13 0.10
CA ASP A 170 7.52 -12.04 1.10
C ASP A 170 6.90 -11.29 2.28
N LEU A 171 7.60 -10.32 2.86
CA LEU A 171 7.09 -9.61 4.03
C LEU A 171 5.83 -8.80 3.71
N PHE A 172 5.85 -7.93 2.69
CA PHE A 172 4.68 -7.11 2.39
C PHE A 172 3.48 -7.94 1.92
N HIS A 173 3.70 -9.03 1.18
CA HIS A 173 2.61 -9.93 0.79
C HIS A 173 1.83 -10.39 2.03
N HIS A 174 2.53 -10.92 3.03
CA HIS A 174 1.89 -11.43 4.23
C HIS A 174 1.30 -10.32 5.08
N LEU A 175 1.99 -9.19 5.25
CA LEU A 175 1.44 -8.04 6.00
C LEU A 175 0.15 -7.50 5.37
N ILE A 176 0.05 -7.47 4.04
CA ILE A 176 -1.17 -7.03 3.34
C ILE A 176 -2.27 -8.09 3.44
N HIS A 177 -1.93 -9.37 3.24
CA HIS A 177 -2.86 -10.49 3.34
C HIS A 177 -3.55 -10.53 4.70
N TYR A 178 -2.78 -10.42 5.79
CA TYR A 178 -3.33 -10.42 7.14
C TYR A 178 -3.98 -9.08 7.51
N GLY A 179 -3.47 -7.95 7.02
CA GLY A 179 -3.94 -6.62 7.43
C GLY A 179 -5.45 -6.39 7.28
N ALA A 180 -6.06 -6.89 6.20
CA ALA A 180 -7.49 -6.67 5.94
C ALA A 180 -8.44 -7.61 6.70
N SER A 181 -7.93 -8.70 7.29
CA SER A 181 -8.74 -9.80 7.84
C SER A 181 -8.35 -10.19 9.27
N SER A 182 -7.54 -9.39 9.96
CA SER A 182 -7.02 -9.70 11.30
C SER A 182 -7.72 -8.93 12.43
N SER A 183 -7.42 -9.33 13.67
CA SER A 183 -7.84 -8.60 14.88
C SER A 183 -7.24 -7.17 14.93
N PRO A 184 -7.88 -6.23 15.65
CA PRO A 184 -7.39 -4.84 15.76
C PRO A 184 -5.94 -4.75 16.30
N LEU A 185 -5.55 -5.64 17.21
CA LEU A 185 -4.19 -5.69 17.75
C LEU A 185 -3.16 -6.04 16.66
N VAL A 186 -3.47 -7.05 15.84
CA VAL A 186 -2.62 -7.48 14.73
C VAL A 186 -2.51 -6.37 13.68
N LEU A 187 -3.61 -5.70 13.32
CA LEU A 187 -3.56 -4.57 12.39
C LEU A 187 -2.71 -3.39 12.91
N SER A 188 -2.78 -3.10 14.21
CA SER A 188 -1.95 -2.07 14.85
C SER A 188 -0.46 -2.41 14.76
N MET A 189 -0.10 -3.67 14.99
CA MET A 189 1.27 -4.15 14.83
C MET A 189 1.74 -4.14 13.38
N ILE A 190 0.89 -4.54 12.43
CA ILE A 190 1.19 -4.45 10.98
C ILE A 190 1.44 -3.00 10.58
N SER A 191 0.56 -2.07 11.01
CA SER A 191 0.71 -0.65 10.72
C SER A 191 2.01 -0.09 11.31
N SER A 192 2.35 -0.47 12.54
CA SER A 192 3.63 -0.10 13.18
C SER A 192 4.84 -0.68 12.45
N CYS A 193 4.74 -1.93 12.00
CA CYS A 193 5.79 -2.61 11.23
C CYS A 193 6.05 -1.86 9.91
N ILE A 194 4.99 -1.57 9.15
CA ILE A 194 5.10 -0.86 7.86
C ILE A 194 5.53 0.60 8.05
N LEU A 195 5.12 1.27 9.12
CA LEU A 195 5.63 2.60 9.45
C LEU A 195 7.15 2.59 9.69
N ASN A 196 7.67 1.55 10.38
CA ASN A 196 9.13 1.37 10.50
C ASN A 196 9.78 1.10 9.13
N ILE A 197 9.18 0.28 8.27
CA ILE A 197 9.67 0.07 6.90
C ILE A 197 9.71 1.40 6.14
N TYR A 198 8.66 2.21 6.25
CA TYR A 198 8.63 3.53 5.63
C TYR A 198 9.78 4.41 6.17
N HIS A 199 10.03 4.39 7.48
CA HIS A 199 11.12 5.17 8.05
C HIS A 199 12.51 4.78 7.49
N PHE A 200 12.81 3.48 7.38
CA PHE A 200 14.16 2.99 7.02
C PHE A 200 14.35 2.63 5.55
N LEU A 201 13.29 2.22 4.84
CA LEU A 201 13.35 1.56 3.54
C LEU A 201 12.38 2.15 2.49
N ARG A 202 11.65 3.25 2.79
CA ARG A 202 10.64 3.83 1.86
C ARG A 202 11.11 4.02 0.42
N LYS A 203 12.40 4.32 0.21
CA LYS A 203 13.02 4.45 -1.11
C LYS A 203 12.69 3.27 -2.04
N PHE A 204 12.59 2.07 -1.47
CA PHE A 204 12.49 0.83 -2.24
C PHE A 204 11.10 0.19 -2.22
N VAL A 205 10.15 0.70 -1.42
CA VAL A 205 8.88 0.01 -1.17
C VAL A 205 7.67 0.80 -1.70
N ARG A 206 7.88 1.62 -2.75
CA ARG A 206 6.88 2.53 -3.32
C ARG A 206 5.55 1.84 -3.64
N LEU A 207 5.56 0.81 -4.49
CA LEU A 207 4.34 0.12 -4.91
C LEU A 207 3.73 -0.71 -3.79
N GLN A 208 4.55 -1.27 -2.89
CA GLN A 208 4.10 -2.00 -1.72
C GLN A 208 3.37 -1.10 -0.72
N LEU A 209 3.86 0.13 -0.52
CA LEU A 209 3.17 1.14 0.28
C LEU A 209 1.83 1.50 -0.35
N GLU A 210 1.78 1.81 -1.65
CA GLU A 210 0.52 2.06 -2.38
C GLU A 210 -0.49 0.93 -2.16
N ALA A 211 -0.04 -0.33 -2.25
CA ALA A 211 -0.87 -1.50 -2.02
C ALA A 211 -1.36 -1.61 -0.57
N PHE A 212 -0.49 -1.36 0.42
CA PHE A 212 -0.90 -1.35 1.82
C PHE A 212 -1.98 -0.29 2.11
N PHE A 213 -1.80 0.95 1.61
CA PHE A 213 -2.83 1.97 1.74
C PHE A 213 -4.14 1.56 1.04
N SER A 214 -4.05 1.08 -0.20
CA SER A 214 -5.20 0.80 -1.04
C SER A 214 -6.02 -0.42 -0.59
N PHE A 215 -5.35 -1.50 -0.20
CA PHE A 215 -5.98 -2.79 0.06
C PHE A 215 -6.15 -3.08 1.55
N VAL A 216 -5.48 -2.34 2.43
CA VAL A 216 -5.63 -2.47 3.89
C VAL A 216 -6.25 -1.20 4.48
N LEU A 217 -5.49 -0.11 4.65
CA LEU A 217 -5.94 1.02 5.46
C LEU A 217 -7.20 1.71 4.90
N LEU A 218 -7.21 2.07 3.62
CA LEU A 218 -8.35 2.74 2.98
C LEU A 218 -9.55 1.78 2.80
N LYS A 219 -9.29 0.49 2.57
CA LYS A 219 -10.34 -0.53 2.47
C LYS A 219 -11.05 -0.74 3.81
N VAL A 220 -10.28 -0.95 4.88
CA VAL A 220 -10.81 -1.18 6.23
C VAL A 220 -11.59 0.04 6.72
N THR A 221 -11.04 1.26 6.55
CA THR A 221 -11.74 2.50 6.94
C THR A 221 -13.00 2.78 6.12
N ALA A 222 -13.14 2.23 4.91
CA ALA A 222 -14.35 2.34 4.11
C ALA A 222 -15.44 1.30 4.50
N PHE A 223 -15.07 0.21 5.16
CA PHE A 223 -15.98 -0.91 5.44
C PHE A 223 -16.72 -0.76 6.77
N THR A 224 -18.04 -0.63 6.77
CA THR A 224 -18.86 -0.27 7.96
C THR A 224 -19.05 -1.38 9.00
N GLY A 225 -18.39 -2.54 8.87
CA GLY A 225 -18.69 -3.74 9.67
C GLY A 225 -17.99 -3.85 11.03
N PHE A 226 -16.81 -3.24 11.23
CA PHE A 226 -15.98 -3.46 12.44
C PHE A 226 -15.35 -2.16 12.94
N LEU A 227 -16.06 -1.44 13.83
CA LEU A 227 -15.64 -0.10 14.30
C LEU A 227 -14.23 -0.07 14.91
N GLN A 228 -13.88 -1.02 15.78
CA GLN A 228 -12.55 -1.09 16.39
C GLN A 228 -11.42 -1.29 15.36
N LEU A 229 -11.69 -2.06 14.30
CA LEU A 229 -10.73 -2.29 13.23
C LEU A 229 -10.58 -1.02 12.37
N GLN A 230 -11.67 -0.29 12.14
CA GLN A 230 -11.64 1.02 11.48
C GLN A 230 -10.85 2.05 12.28
N GLU A 231 -11.03 2.11 13.61
CA GLU A 231 -10.30 3.00 14.50
C GLU A 231 -8.78 2.75 14.41
N VAL A 232 -8.37 1.48 14.44
CA VAL A 232 -6.95 1.12 14.28
C VAL A 232 -6.43 1.47 12.89
N ALA A 233 -7.19 1.22 11.83
CA ALA A 233 -6.78 1.58 10.47
C ALA A 233 -6.65 3.10 10.29
N LEU A 234 -7.56 3.87 10.89
CA LEU A 234 -7.54 5.32 10.91
C LEU A 234 -6.33 5.84 11.68
N GLU A 235 -6.05 5.29 12.85
CA GLU A 235 -4.84 5.58 13.63
C GLU A 235 -3.56 5.25 12.83
N GLY A 236 -3.58 4.16 12.05
CA GLY A 236 -2.54 3.82 11.10
C GLY A 236 -2.29 4.95 10.09
N LEU A 237 -3.34 5.44 9.41
CA LEU A 237 -3.26 6.56 8.46
C LEU A 237 -2.69 7.82 9.14
N ILE A 238 -3.16 8.14 10.35
CA ILE A 238 -2.73 9.32 11.11
C ILE A 238 -1.25 9.20 11.48
N ASN A 239 -0.76 8.03 11.88
CA ASN A 239 0.65 7.81 12.20
C ASN A 239 1.60 8.05 11.01
N PHE A 240 1.16 7.75 9.78
CA PHE A 240 1.87 8.18 8.58
C PHE A 240 1.79 9.69 8.38
N CYS A 241 0.60 10.28 8.55
CA CYS A 241 0.43 11.73 8.45
C CYS A 241 1.30 12.50 9.46
N ARG A 242 1.58 11.94 10.65
CA ARG A 242 2.51 12.51 11.64
C ARG A 242 3.97 12.58 11.17
N GLN A 243 4.35 11.81 10.14
CA GLN A 243 5.71 11.88 9.59
C GLN A 243 5.84 13.13 8.70
N PRO A 244 6.80 14.04 8.98
CA PRO A 244 6.90 15.32 8.28
C PRO A 244 7.00 15.22 6.74
N ALA A 245 7.67 14.18 6.24
CA ALA A 245 7.87 13.99 4.81
C ALA A 245 6.71 13.27 4.10
N PHE A 246 5.83 12.59 4.84
CA PHE A 246 4.87 11.65 4.25
C PHE A 246 3.86 12.35 3.34
N ILE A 247 3.32 13.50 3.73
CA ILE A 247 2.28 14.19 2.95
C ILE A 247 2.78 14.54 1.55
N VAL A 248 3.96 15.15 1.45
CA VAL A 248 4.57 15.54 0.17
C VAL A 248 5.03 14.31 -0.61
N GLU A 249 5.68 13.34 0.05
CA GLU A 249 6.11 12.11 -0.62
C GLU A 249 4.91 11.33 -1.18
N ALA A 250 3.79 11.25 -0.44
CA ALA A 250 2.58 10.59 -0.90
C ALA A 250 1.97 11.32 -2.10
N TYR A 251 1.96 12.64 -2.06
CA TYR A 251 1.44 13.45 -3.15
C TYR A 251 2.28 13.32 -4.45
N VAL A 252 3.60 13.47 -4.35
CA VAL A 252 4.52 13.40 -5.50
C VAL A 252 4.55 11.99 -6.09
N ASN A 253 4.67 10.97 -5.25
CA ASN A 253 4.90 9.59 -5.73
C ASN A 253 3.63 8.84 -6.11
N TYR A 254 2.46 9.27 -5.66
CA TYR A 254 1.20 8.57 -5.93
C TYR A 254 0.15 9.48 -6.60
N ASP A 255 -0.14 10.64 -6.02
CA ASP A 255 -1.21 11.51 -6.53
C ASP A 255 -0.87 12.27 -7.80
N CYS A 256 0.42 12.53 -8.03
CA CYS A 256 0.93 13.09 -9.28
C CYS A 256 1.25 12.03 -10.32
N ASP A 257 1.47 10.78 -9.92
CA ASP A 257 1.75 9.70 -10.87
C ASP A 257 0.45 9.22 -11.53
N PRO A 258 0.27 9.36 -12.86
CA PRO A 258 -0.92 8.90 -13.57
C PRO A 258 -1.15 7.39 -13.48
N ILE A 259 -0.12 6.59 -13.15
CA ILE A 259 -0.20 5.12 -13.10
C ILE A 259 -0.54 4.60 -11.69
N CYS A 260 -0.33 5.41 -10.65
CA CYS A 260 -0.63 5.04 -9.27
C CYS A 260 -2.03 5.49 -8.85
N ARG A 261 -2.56 4.88 -7.79
CA ARG A 261 -3.74 5.37 -7.07
C ARG A 261 -3.41 6.63 -6.28
N ASN A 262 -4.42 7.44 -5.99
CA ASN A 262 -4.24 8.57 -5.08
C ASN A 262 -4.20 8.04 -3.64
N VAL A 263 -3.11 8.31 -2.93
CA VAL A 263 -2.93 7.93 -1.52
C VAL A 263 -3.22 9.13 -0.63
N PHE A 264 -2.70 10.31 -1.00
CA PHE A 264 -2.87 11.52 -0.21
C PHE A 264 -4.33 12.00 -0.27
N GLU A 265 -4.90 12.17 -1.47
CA GLU A 265 -6.28 12.66 -1.64
C GLU A 265 -7.30 11.72 -0.98
N GLU A 266 -7.12 10.41 -1.10
CA GLU A 266 -8.03 9.43 -0.48
C GLU A 266 -7.89 9.39 1.04
N THR A 267 -6.68 9.54 1.58
CA THR A 267 -6.46 9.69 3.02
C THR A 267 -7.19 10.94 3.54
N GLY A 268 -7.04 12.08 2.85
CA GLY A 268 -7.76 13.31 3.18
C GLY A 268 -9.28 13.14 3.16
N LYS A 269 -9.83 12.48 2.13
CA LYS A 269 -11.26 12.16 2.01
C LYS A 269 -11.77 11.26 3.13
N VAL A 270 -10.99 10.24 3.52
CA VAL A 270 -11.35 9.32 4.61
C VAL A 270 -11.38 10.04 5.95
N LEU A 271 -10.35 10.82 6.27
CA LEU A 271 -10.32 11.66 7.48
C LEU A 271 -11.51 12.61 7.50
N CYS A 272 -11.74 13.33 6.40
CA CYS A 272 -12.90 14.20 6.20
C CYS A 272 -14.23 13.49 6.46
N ARG A 273 -14.46 12.32 5.85
CA ARG A 273 -15.69 11.55 6.00
C ARG A 273 -15.95 11.15 7.45
N HIS A 274 -14.91 10.70 8.15
CA HIS A 274 -15.03 10.21 9.54
C HIS A 274 -15.07 11.32 10.58
N THR A 275 -14.69 12.55 10.24
CA THR A 275 -14.92 13.70 11.12
C THR A 275 -16.38 14.13 11.21
N PHE A 276 -17.23 13.75 10.24
CA PHE A 276 -18.61 14.22 10.26
C PHE A 276 -19.43 13.58 11.39
N PRO A 277 -20.26 14.38 12.06
CA PRO A 277 -21.22 13.90 13.05
C PRO A 277 -22.32 13.05 12.40
N THR A 278 -22.42 11.78 12.81
CA THR A 278 -23.71 11.06 12.81
C THR A 278 -24.49 11.48 14.05
N SER A 279 -25.81 11.62 13.96
CA SER A 279 -26.68 12.04 15.06
C SER A 279 -26.35 11.32 16.37
N GLY A 280 -25.70 12.00 17.33
CA GLY A 280 -25.19 11.38 18.57
C GLY A 280 -23.99 12.11 19.20
N PRO A 281 -23.47 11.62 20.34
CA PRO A 281 -22.27 12.16 20.98
C PRO A 281 -20.99 11.90 20.14
N LEU A 282 -19.94 12.69 20.37
CA LEU A 282 -18.61 12.49 19.76
C LEU A 282 -18.10 11.07 20.04
N THR A 283 -17.73 10.36 18.98
CA THR A 283 -17.07 9.06 19.07
C THR A 283 -15.54 9.23 19.10
N SER A 284 -14.83 8.26 19.68
CA SER A 284 -13.35 8.22 19.66
C SER A 284 -12.81 8.34 18.23
N MET A 285 -13.43 7.61 17.29
CA MET A 285 -13.09 7.65 15.87
C MET A 285 -13.21 9.06 15.25
N GLN A 286 -14.26 9.81 15.57
CA GLN A 286 -14.43 11.19 15.07
C GLN A 286 -13.35 12.12 15.62
N ILE A 287 -13.01 11.99 16.91
CA ILE A 287 -11.95 12.78 17.54
C ILE A 287 -10.60 12.47 16.89
N GLN A 288 -10.28 11.19 16.67
CA GLN A 288 -9.05 10.77 15.99
C GLN A 288 -9.01 11.26 14.53
N ALA A 289 -10.11 11.12 13.77
CA ALA A 289 -10.18 11.63 12.41
C ALA A 289 -9.91 13.15 12.36
N PHE A 290 -10.42 13.87 13.36
CA PHE A 290 -10.24 15.31 13.47
C PHE A 290 -8.80 15.68 13.79
N GLU A 291 -8.17 14.99 14.74
CA GLU A 291 -6.73 15.11 15.00
C GLU A 291 -5.91 14.88 13.73
N GLY A 292 -6.25 13.82 12.98
CA GLY A 292 -5.63 13.50 11.70
C GLY A 292 -5.75 14.62 10.66
N LEU A 293 -6.92 15.24 10.52
CA LEU A 293 -7.10 16.40 9.64
C LEU A 293 -6.25 17.58 10.10
N VAL A 294 -6.21 17.87 11.40
CA VAL A 294 -5.39 18.97 11.94
C VAL A 294 -3.91 18.71 11.69
N ILE A 295 -3.43 17.48 11.84
CA ILE A 295 -2.05 17.08 11.52
C ILE A 295 -1.78 17.25 10.03
N LEU A 296 -2.70 16.83 9.16
CA LEU A 296 -2.55 16.99 7.71
C LEU A 296 -2.48 18.46 7.32
N ILE A 297 -3.39 19.30 7.82
CA ILE A 297 -3.38 20.75 7.60
C ILE A 297 -2.10 21.35 8.19
N HIS A 298 -1.68 20.93 9.38
CA HIS A 298 -0.45 21.41 10.00
C HIS A 298 0.78 21.11 9.18
N ASN A 299 0.95 19.87 8.73
CA ASN A 299 2.12 19.47 7.96
C ASN A 299 2.11 20.07 6.57
N ILE A 300 0.95 20.43 6.04
CA ILE A 300 0.88 21.31 4.89
C ILE A 300 1.38 22.70 5.32
N ALA A 301 0.66 23.39 6.21
CA ALA A 301 0.99 24.70 6.75
C ALA A 301 2.46 24.94 7.16
N ASP A 302 3.06 24.06 7.96
CA ASP A 302 4.44 24.15 8.47
C ASP A 302 5.49 24.04 7.37
N ASN A 303 5.16 23.38 6.26
CA ASN A 303 6.02 23.36 5.09
C ASN A 303 5.93 24.67 4.27
N MET A 304 4.97 25.56 4.57
CA MET A 304 4.82 26.90 3.96
C MET A 304 5.50 28.00 4.79
N ASP A 305 5.35 28.01 6.13
CA ASP A 305 5.73 29.15 7.00
C ASP A 305 7.25 29.32 7.27
N ARG A 306 8.14 28.47 6.74
CA ARG A 306 9.60 28.49 7.04
C ARG A 306 10.42 29.48 6.21
N GLU A 307 9.82 30.60 5.81
CA GLU A 307 10.50 31.68 5.07
C GLU A 307 11.16 32.72 5.97
N GLU A 308 10.64 32.99 7.17
CA GLU A 308 10.95 34.27 7.85
C GLU A 308 12.18 34.27 8.79
N ASP A 309 12.76 33.11 9.15
CA ASP A 309 13.73 33.03 10.26
C ASP A 309 15.23 32.99 9.85
N GLU A 310 15.58 33.00 8.56
CA GLU A 310 16.98 33.07 8.11
C GLU A 310 17.22 34.37 7.34
N GLY A 311 17.54 35.45 8.08
CA GLY A 311 17.85 36.79 7.56
C GLY A 311 19.03 36.84 6.58
N GLY A 312 18.76 36.52 5.32
CA GLY A 312 19.63 36.72 4.17
C GLY A 312 19.09 37.86 3.29
N GLU A 313 20.00 38.72 2.85
CA GLU A 313 19.79 39.92 2.06
C GLU A 313 18.84 39.70 0.85
N GLU A 314 18.01 40.71 0.58
CA GLU A 314 17.20 40.86 -0.62
C GLU A 314 18.09 40.80 -1.88
N GLU A 315 18.30 39.62 -2.43
CA GLU A 315 18.70 39.48 -3.83
C GLU A 315 17.45 39.25 -4.67
N ASP A 316 17.25 40.13 -5.66
CA ASP A 316 16.25 40.09 -6.73
C ASP A 316 16.23 38.71 -7.44
N SER A 317 15.63 37.70 -6.81
CA SER A 317 15.18 36.51 -7.53
C SER A 317 13.82 36.85 -8.09
N ASN A 318 13.74 36.98 -9.42
CA ASN A 318 12.49 37.07 -10.16
C ASN A 318 11.54 35.95 -9.66
N SER A 319 10.58 36.29 -8.81
CA SER A 319 9.54 35.37 -8.37
C SER A 319 8.65 35.07 -9.57
N ILE A 320 9.00 34.01 -10.31
CA ILE A 320 8.18 33.50 -11.40
C ILE A 320 6.88 33.02 -10.77
N LYS A 321 5.84 33.87 -10.85
CA LYS A 321 4.46 33.53 -10.50
C LYS A 321 4.07 32.23 -11.21
N PRO A 322 3.62 31.18 -10.51
CA PRO A 322 3.27 29.92 -11.17
C PRO A 322 2.02 30.09 -12.05
N SER A 323 2.21 30.03 -13.37
CA SER A 323 1.15 29.87 -14.38
C SER A 323 0.46 28.49 -14.25
N PRO A 324 -0.78 28.28 -14.71
CA PRO A 324 -1.47 27.01 -14.70
C PRO A 324 -0.69 26.16 -15.67
N VAL A 325 -0.61 24.89 -15.35
CA VAL A 325 0.11 23.98 -16.20
C VAL A 325 -0.73 23.73 -17.44
N GLU A 326 -0.48 24.54 -18.46
CA GLU A 326 -0.97 24.34 -19.80
C GLU A 326 -0.09 23.26 -20.45
N ILE A 327 -0.73 22.12 -20.75
CA ILE A 327 -0.09 21.05 -21.49
C ILE A 327 -0.17 21.46 -22.96
N ASN A 328 0.83 22.22 -23.41
CA ASN A 328 0.89 22.75 -24.77
C ASN A 328 1.44 21.75 -25.78
N GLU A 329 2.12 20.71 -25.29
CA GLU A 329 2.76 19.69 -26.11
C GLU A 329 2.47 18.30 -25.55
N TYR A 330 2.50 17.31 -26.44
CA TYR A 330 2.33 15.92 -26.06
C TYR A 330 3.55 15.40 -25.32
N ILE A 331 3.34 14.96 -24.07
CA ILE A 331 4.35 14.36 -23.21
C ILE A 331 3.82 13.00 -22.71
N PRO A 332 4.52 11.87 -22.97
CA PRO A 332 4.09 10.56 -22.49
C PRO A 332 3.93 10.52 -20.97
N PHE A 333 2.69 10.38 -20.50
CA PHE A 333 2.35 10.50 -19.07
C PHE A 333 2.76 9.28 -18.24
N TRP A 334 3.02 8.13 -18.89
CA TRP A 334 3.49 6.91 -18.23
C TRP A 334 5.01 6.86 -18.05
N ILE A 335 5.76 7.74 -18.71
CA ILE A 335 7.23 7.78 -18.59
C ILE A 335 7.59 8.63 -17.37
N GLU A 336 8.31 8.03 -16.43
CA GLU A 336 8.91 8.74 -15.31
C GLU A 336 10.27 9.33 -15.70
N LYS A 337 10.50 10.61 -15.37
CA LYS A 337 11.81 11.25 -15.54
C LYS A 337 12.59 11.25 -14.22
N PRO A 338 13.88 10.87 -14.24
CA PRO A 338 14.73 10.99 -13.06
C PRO A 338 14.90 12.46 -12.66
N LYS A 339 15.16 12.69 -11.38
CA LYS A 339 15.49 14.02 -10.85
C LYS A 339 16.92 14.39 -11.24
N GLU A 340 17.07 15.07 -12.38
CA GLU A 340 18.35 15.58 -12.87
C GLU A 340 18.52 17.07 -12.53
N ASP A 341 17.55 17.88 -12.96
CA ASP A 341 17.45 19.31 -12.68
C ASP A 341 16.17 19.59 -11.88
N PHE A 342 16.25 20.54 -10.93
CA PHE A 342 15.21 20.76 -9.94
C PHE A 342 13.97 21.45 -10.52
N GLU A 343 14.14 22.59 -11.20
CA GLU A 343 13.02 23.37 -11.72
C GLU A 343 12.24 22.59 -12.77
N THR A 344 12.96 21.93 -13.68
CA THR A 344 12.36 21.08 -14.70
C THR A 344 11.66 19.85 -14.11
N TRP A 345 12.16 19.32 -12.98
CA TRP A 345 11.50 18.22 -12.27
C TRP A 345 10.22 18.67 -11.58
N VAL A 346 10.19 19.85 -10.93
CA VAL A 346 8.96 20.40 -10.34
C VAL A 346 7.91 20.62 -11.41
N GLU A 347 8.26 21.28 -12.51
CA GLU A 347 7.32 21.48 -13.61
C GLU A 347 6.84 20.14 -14.18
N HIS A 348 7.71 19.13 -14.28
CA HIS A 348 7.32 17.79 -14.68
C HIS A 348 6.28 17.18 -13.73
N ILE A 349 6.44 17.29 -12.40
CA ILE A 349 5.45 16.78 -11.43
C ILE A 349 4.09 17.47 -11.60
N ARG A 350 4.07 18.80 -11.75
CA ARG A 350 2.83 19.55 -11.96
C ARG A 350 2.13 19.15 -13.26
N VAL A 351 2.88 18.98 -14.35
CA VAL A 351 2.37 18.43 -15.63
C VAL A 351 1.76 17.05 -15.41
N ARG A 352 2.43 16.14 -14.71
CA ARG A 352 1.89 14.80 -14.44
C ARG A 352 0.59 14.85 -13.65
N LYS A 353 0.46 15.73 -12.64
CA LYS A 353 -0.79 15.92 -11.90
C LYS A 353 -1.92 16.39 -12.81
N ALA A 354 -1.64 17.38 -13.67
CA ALA A 354 -2.60 17.90 -14.63
C ALA A 354 -3.02 16.81 -15.64
N GLN A 355 -2.06 16.01 -16.14
CA GLN A 355 -2.33 14.86 -17.00
C GLN A 355 -3.26 13.86 -16.32
N LYS A 356 -2.95 13.45 -15.08
CA LYS A 356 -3.78 12.51 -14.32
C LYS A 356 -5.23 12.98 -14.17
N ARG A 357 -5.43 14.26 -13.83
CA ARG A 357 -6.78 14.86 -13.74
C ARG A 357 -7.51 14.82 -15.08
N LYS A 358 -6.86 15.23 -16.15
CA LYS A 358 -7.45 15.25 -17.50
C LYS A 358 -7.72 13.84 -18.04
N LEU A 359 -6.89 12.84 -17.72
CA LEU A 359 -7.14 11.42 -18.05
C LEU A 359 -8.42 10.91 -17.37
N ALA A 360 -8.65 11.26 -16.10
CA ALA A 360 -9.89 10.90 -15.42
C ALA A 360 -11.14 11.54 -16.07
N ILE A 361 -11.03 12.79 -16.56
CA ILE A 361 -12.10 13.45 -17.32
C ILE A 361 -12.31 12.77 -18.67
N ALA A 362 -11.23 12.44 -19.37
CA ALA A 362 -11.27 11.70 -20.63
C ALA A 362 -11.96 10.34 -20.48
N ALA A 363 -11.69 9.61 -19.39
CA ALA A 363 -12.37 8.35 -19.08
C ALA A 363 -13.88 8.52 -18.92
N ASN A 364 -14.33 9.56 -18.23
CA ASN A 364 -15.76 9.86 -18.10
C ASN A 364 -16.42 10.18 -19.45
N HIS A 365 -15.71 10.89 -20.34
CA HIS A 365 -16.20 11.12 -21.71
C HIS A 365 -16.24 9.84 -22.52
N PHE A 366 -15.16 9.07 -22.52
CA PHE A 366 -15.02 7.81 -23.25
C PHE A 366 -16.12 6.81 -22.89
N ASN A 367 -16.42 6.65 -21.60
CA ASN A 367 -17.49 5.75 -21.13
C ASN A 367 -18.89 6.15 -21.62
N ARG A 368 -19.11 7.45 -21.87
CA ARG A 368 -20.39 7.94 -22.41
C ARG A 368 -20.42 7.88 -23.93
N ASP A 369 -19.29 8.21 -24.56
CA ASP A 369 -19.11 8.34 -25.99
C ASP A 369 -17.61 8.20 -26.30
N GLU A 370 -17.26 7.09 -26.96
CA GLU A 370 -15.88 6.74 -27.32
C GLU A 370 -15.17 7.89 -28.05
N LYS A 371 -15.82 8.47 -29.08
CA LYS A 371 -15.24 9.50 -29.94
C LYS A 371 -14.94 10.77 -29.15
N LYS A 372 -15.87 11.20 -28.30
CA LYS A 372 -15.65 12.39 -27.45
C LYS A 372 -14.52 12.18 -26.46
N GLY A 373 -14.37 10.97 -25.93
CA GLY A 373 -13.23 10.61 -25.08
C GLY A 373 -11.90 10.77 -25.81
N LEU A 374 -11.79 10.20 -27.00
CA LEU A 374 -10.59 10.27 -27.84
C LEU A 374 -10.30 11.71 -28.32
N GLU A 375 -11.32 12.45 -28.72
CA GLU A 375 -11.21 13.88 -29.08
C GLU A 375 -10.71 14.71 -27.88
N TYR A 376 -11.21 14.44 -26.68
CA TYR A 376 -10.77 15.13 -25.47
C TYR A 376 -9.29 14.84 -25.15
N LEU A 377 -8.84 13.58 -25.31
CA LEU A 377 -7.42 13.21 -25.16
C LEU A 377 -6.54 13.98 -26.13
N LYS A 378 -6.95 14.06 -27.40
CA LYS A 378 -6.25 14.79 -28.46
C LYS A 378 -6.20 16.30 -28.17
N TYR A 379 -7.35 16.91 -27.86
CA TYR A 379 -7.45 18.34 -27.57
C TYR A 379 -6.57 18.77 -26.39
N ASN A 380 -6.37 17.87 -25.42
CA ASN A 380 -5.57 18.14 -24.23
C ASN A 380 -4.11 17.68 -24.33
N HIS A 381 -3.65 17.31 -25.53
CA HIS A 381 -2.28 16.85 -25.77
C HIS A 381 -1.87 15.64 -24.89
N LEU A 382 -2.83 14.78 -24.53
CA LEU A 382 -2.57 13.54 -23.78
C LEU A 382 -2.19 12.37 -24.71
N VAL A 383 -2.48 12.53 -26.00
CA VAL A 383 -2.16 11.62 -27.10
C VAL A 383 -1.67 12.49 -28.25
N SER A 384 -0.68 12.01 -29.02
CA SER A 384 -0.16 12.72 -30.19
C SER A 384 -1.15 12.78 -31.35
N ASP A 385 -0.83 13.55 -32.40
CA ASP A 385 -1.54 13.54 -33.68
C ASP A 385 -0.54 13.26 -34.82
N PRO A 386 -0.58 12.09 -35.48
CA PRO A 386 -1.52 10.98 -35.29
C PRO A 386 -1.38 10.28 -33.91
N PRO A 387 -2.40 9.52 -33.46
CA PRO A 387 -2.40 8.91 -32.12
C PRO A 387 -1.28 7.92 -31.89
N ASP A 388 -0.49 8.13 -30.82
CA ASP A 388 0.47 7.15 -30.32
C ASP A 388 -0.27 5.94 -29.71
N PRO A 389 -0.08 4.72 -30.25
CA PRO A 389 -0.72 3.52 -29.73
C PRO A 389 -0.39 3.24 -28.26
N MET A 390 0.82 3.58 -27.81
CA MET A 390 1.22 3.39 -26.41
C MET A 390 0.49 4.36 -25.46
N ALA A 391 0.13 5.54 -25.94
CA ALA A 391 -0.67 6.50 -25.16
C ALA A 391 -2.07 5.99 -24.88
N LEU A 392 -2.74 5.47 -25.92
CA LEU A 392 -4.07 4.88 -25.79
C LEU A 392 -4.01 3.60 -24.93
N ALA A 393 -3.00 2.75 -25.15
CA ALA A 393 -2.76 1.57 -24.32
C ALA A 393 -2.60 1.91 -22.83
N SER A 394 -1.76 2.91 -22.50
CA SER A 394 -1.53 3.36 -21.13
C SER A 394 -2.79 3.99 -20.53
N PHE A 395 -3.57 4.72 -21.32
CA PHE A 395 -4.85 5.27 -20.91
C PHE A 395 -5.81 4.15 -20.50
N PHE A 396 -5.99 3.13 -21.35
CA PHE A 396 -6.85 1.99 -21.04
C PHE A 396 -6.36 1.15 -19.86
N ARG A 397 -5.04 1.00 -19.70
CA ARG A 397 -4.46 0.15 -18.66
C ARG A 397 -4.55 0.77 -17.27
N PHE A 398 -4.24 2.05 -17.14
CA PHE A 398 -3.95 2.67 -15.84
C PHE A 398 -5.00 3.68 -15.38
N THR A 399 -5.86 4.19 -16.27
CA THR A 399 -6.84 5.21 -15.90
C THR A 399 -8.02 4.58 -15.15
N PRO A 400 -8.25 4.93 -13.88
CA PRO A 400 -9.36 4.37 -13.12
C PRO A 400 -10.71 4.86 -13.65
N GLY A 401 -11.74 4.02 -13.51
CA GLY A 401 -13.10 4.36 -13.86
C GLY A 401 -13.50 4.11 -15.31
N LEU A 402 -12.60 3.66 -16.18
CA LEU A 402 -12.93 3.23 -17.54
C LEU A 402 -13.83 1.98 -17.55
N ASP A 403 -14.82 1.97 -18.43
CA ASP A 403 -15.69 0.81 -18.64
C ASP A 403 -14.91 -0.30 -19.36
N LYS A 404 -14.72 -1.42 -18.67
CA LYS A 404 -13.99 -2.59 -19.19
C LYS A 404 -14.62 -3.18 -20.46
N THR A 405 -15.92 -3.01 -20.67
CA THR A 405 -16.62 -3.43 -21.89
C THR A 405 -16.18 -2.59 -23.07
N MET A 406 -16.20 -1.26 -22.91
CA MET A 406 -15.73 -0.31 -23.94
C MET A 406 -14.25 -0.56 -24.29
N ILE A 407 -13.40 -0.82 -23.29
CA ILE A 407 -11.99 -1.17 -23.53
C ILE A 407 -11.89 -2.44 -24.38
N GLY A 408 -12.66 -3.49 -24.03
CA GLY A 408 -12.65 -4.74 -24.76
C GLY A 408 -13.13 -4.59 -26.21
N ASP A 409 -14.20 -3.82 -26.42
CA ASP A 409 -14.75 -3.59 -27.76
C ASP A 409 -13.77 -2.83 -28.66
N TYR A 410 -13.09 -1.81 -28.11
CA TYR A 410 -12.05 -1.02 -28.79
C TYR A 410 -10.81 -1.84 -29.13
N LEU A 411 -10.25 -2.57 -28.16
CA LEU A 411 -9.06 -3.40 -28.36
C LEU A 411 -9.31 -4.59 -29.30
N GLY A 412 -10.56 -5.03 -29.40
CA GLY A 412 -10.94 -6.15 -30.25
C GLY A 412 -11.19 -5.74 -31.70
N ASP A 413 -11.28 -4.47 -32.02
CA ASP A 413 -11.62 -3.98 -33.36
C ASP A 413 -10.50 -4.31 -34.40
N PRO A 414 -10.85 -4.67 -35.65
CA PRO A 414 -9.86 -5.07 -36.66
C PRO A 414 -9.09 -3.90 -37.31
N ASP A 415 -9.44 -2.62 -37.05
CA ASP A 415 -8.73 -1.51 -37.67
C ASP A 415 -7.25 -1.46 -37.23
N GLU A 416 -6.37 -1.00 -38.14
CA GLU A 416 -4.92 -1.00 -37.94
C GLU A 416 -4.47 -0.27 -36.66
N LEU A 417 -5.11 0.87 -36.35
CA LEU A 417 -4.84 1.60 -35.11
C LEU A 417 -5.22 0.74 -33.88
N HIS A 418 -6.41 0.15 -33.85
CA HIS A 418 -6.86 -0.71 -32.75
C HIS A 418 -5.92 -1.91 -32.53
N LEU A 419 -5.46 -2.55 -33.60
CA LEU A 419 -4.48 -3.64 -33.53
C LEU A 419 -3.14 -3.18 -32.94
N SER A 420 -2.66 -2.01 -33.34
CA SER A 420 -1.42 -1.43 -32.80
C SER A 420 -1.57 -1.04 -31.31
N VAL A 421 -2.76 -0.57 -30.92
CA VAL A 421 -3.10 -0.27 -29.52
C VAL A 421 -3.20 -1.54 -28.70
N LEU A 422 -3.84 -2.61 -29.21
CA LEU A 422 -3.88 -3.92 -28.57
C LEU A 422 -2.48 -4.46 -28.34
N LYS A 423 -1.61 -4.40 -29.35
CA LYS A 423 -0.21 -4.80 -29.20
C LYS A 423 0.47 -3.99 -28.10
N SER A 424 0.35 -2.67 -28.12
CA SER A 424 0.94 -1.78 -27.12
C SER A 424 0.36 -2.02 -25.72
N PHE A 425 -0.94 -2.27 -25.62
CA PHE A 425 -1.64 -2.61 -24.38
C PHE A 425 -1.08 -3.88 -23.77
N THR A 426 -0.91 -4.94 -24.56
CA THR A 426 -0.29 -6.17 -24.09
C THR A 426 1.18 -5.97 -23.70
N HIS A 427 1.89 -5.03 -24.31
CA HIS A 427 3.27 -4.68 -23.91
C HIS A 427 3.37 -3.95 -22.56
N THR A 428 2.26 -3.41 -22.03
CA THR A 428 2.23 -2.82 -20.68
C THR A 428 2.32 -3.87 -19.56
N PHE A 429 2.15 -5.15 -19.89
CA PHE A 429 2.22 -6.26 -18.93
C PHE A 429 3.62 -6.85 -18.84
N GLU A 430 3.97 -7.28 -17.63
CA GLU A 430 5.21 -7.99 -17.34
C GLU A 430 4.89 -9.40 -16.81
N PHE A 431 4.98 -10.39 -17.70
CA PHE A 431 4.64 -11.79 -17.42
C PHE A 431 5.86 -12.65 -17.03
N THR A 432 7.05 -12.05 -16.90
CA THR A 432 8.26 -12.79 -16.49
C THR A 432 8.02 -13.52 -15.17
N GLY A 433 8.24 -14.85 -15.19
CA GLY A 433 8.11 -15.71 -14.02
C GLY A 433 6.68 -16.04 -13.60
N MET A 434 5.67 -15.70 -14.40
CA MET A 434 4.28 -16.07 -14.16
C MET A 434 3.92 -17.39 -14.86
N ASN A 435 3.14 -18.24 -14.18
CA ASN A 435 2.46 -19.36 -14.85
C ASN A 435 1.41 -18.85 -15.85
N LEU A 436 1.10 -19.65 -16.88
CA LEU A 436 0.22 -19.21 -17.97
C LEU A 436 -1.17 -18.80 -17.50
N ASP A 437 -1.77 -19.57 -16.58
CA ASP A 437 -3.08 -19.25 -16.01
C ASP A 437 -3.06 -17.93 -15.23
N THR A 438 -1.99 -17.67 -14.46
CA THR A 438 -1.80 -16.47 -13.66
C THR A 438 -1.66 -15.25 -14.57
N ALA A 439 -0.82 -15.34 -15.60
CA ALA A 439 -0.65 -14.29 -16.60
C ALA A 439 -1.95 -14.01 -17.36
N LEU A 440 -2.67 -15.08 -17.76
CA LEU A 440 -3.93 -14.95 -18.48
C LEU A 440 -5.02 -14.32 -17.60
N ARG A 441 -5.12 -14.69 -16.32
CA ARG A 441 -6.01 -14.02 -15.34
C ARG A 441 -5.71 -12.53 -15.27
N THR A 442 -4.44 -12.17 -15.07
CA THR A 442 -4.00 -10.77 -15.00
C THR A 442 -4.34 -9.99 -16.26
N PHE A 443 -4.18 -10.59 -17.44
CA PHE A 443 -4.56 -9.98 -18.71
C PHE A 443 -6.07 -9.76 -18.82
N LEU A 444 -6.85 -10.82 -18.59
CA LEU A 444 -8.31 -10.80 -18.72
C LEU A 444 -9.02 -10.01 -17.62
N GLU A 445 -8.39 -9.76 -16.47
CA GLU A 445 -8.95 -8.90 -15.42
C GLU A 445 -9.06 -7.43 -15.84
N SER A 446 -8.36 -7.01 -16.89
CA SER A 446 -8.21 -5.60 -17.26
C SER A 446 -9.25 -5.04 -18.22
N PHE A 447 -9.94 -5.91 -18.95
CA PHE A 447 -11.03 -5.56 -19.86
C PHE A 447 -12.05 -6.70 -19.89
N ARG A 448 -13.22 -6.47 -20.47
CA ARG A 448 -14.22 -7.52 -20.68
C ARG A 448 -14.02 -8.11 -22.06
N LEU A 449 -13.90 -9.43 -22.16
CA LEU A 449 -13.80 -10.09 -23.46
C LEU A 449 -15.07 -9.81 -24.29
N PRO A 450 -14.92 -9.39 -25.57
CA PRO A 450 -16.04 -9.26 -26.48
C PRO A 450 -16.72 -10.61 -26.76
N GLY A 451 -17.98 -10.59 -27.19
CA GLY A 451 -18.71 -11.83 -27.54
C GLY A 451 -18.34 -12.41 -28.91
N GLU A 452 -17.71 -11.62 -29.79
CA GLU A 452 -17.33 -12.03 -31.13
C GLU A 452 -16.03 -12.84 -31.14
N SER A 453 -16.08 -14.05 -31.72
CA SER A 453 -14.94 -14.98 -31.72
C SER A 453 -13.66 -14.40 -32.32
N GLN A 454 -13.77 -13.64 -33.41
CA GLN A 454 -12.62 -12.99 -34.07
C GLN A 454 -11.95 -11.93 -33.20
N LYS A 455 -12.72 -11.20 -32.37
CA LYS A 455 -12.16 -10.21 -31.44
C LYS A 455 -11.38 -10.91 -30.32
N ILE A 456 -11.94 -12.00 -29.78
CA ILE A 456 -11.27 -12.84 -28.77
C ILE A 456 -9.96 -13.38 -29.33
N GLU A 457 -9.98 -13.91 -30.56
CA GLU A 457 -8.80 -14.48 -31.22
C GLU A 457 -7.63 -13.49 -31.28
N ARG A 458 -7.87 -12.26 -31.74
CA ARG A 458 -6.84 -11.20 -31.77
C ARG A 458 -6.24 -10.92 -30.40
N MET A 459 -7.08 -10.82 -29.38
CA MET A 459 -6.63 -10.52 -28.01
C MET A 459 -5.78 -11.65 -27.44
N ILE A 460 -6.20 -12.90 -27.62
CA ILE A 460 -5.47 -14.07 -27.15
C ILE A 460 -4.18 -14.25 -27.94
N GLU A 461 -4.17 -14.00 -29.26
CA GLU A 461 -2.95 -14.03 -30.07
C GLU A 461 -1.91 -13.01 -29.60
N ALA A 462 -2.33 -11.76 -29.37
CA ALA A 462 -1.45 -10.72 -28.84
C ALA A 462 -0.88 -11.10 -27.47
N PHE A 463 -1.73 -11.64 -26.58
CA PHE A 463 -1.31 -12.17 -25.28
C PHE A 463 -0.30 -13.30 -25.41
N SER A 464 -0.58 -14.32 -26.22
CA SER A 464 0.27 -15.50 -26.38
C SER A 464 1.65 -15.14 -26.94
N GLU A 465 1.71 -14.21 -27.90
CA GLU A 465 2.97 -13.70 -28.42
C GLU A 465 3.79 -13.01 -27.32
N ARG A 466 3.18 -12.09 -26.56
CA ARG A 466 3.88 -11.40 -25.47
C ARG A 466 4.33 -12.37 -24.38
N PHE A 467 3.45 -13.26 -23.93
CA PHE A 467 3.75 -14.23 -22.88
C PHE A 467 4.92 -15.10 -23.28
N TYR A 468 4.88 -15.69 -24.48
CA TYR A 468 5.94 -16.54 -25.03
C TYR A 468 7.30 -15.82 -25.06
N ASN A 469 7.33 -14.58 -25.57
CA ASN A 469 8.56 -13.79 -25.70
C ASN A 469 9.21 -13.43 -24.35
N GLN A 470 8.46 -13.48 -23.24
CA GLN A 470 8.97 -13.20 -21.89
C GLN A 470 9.33 -14.46 -21.09
N GLN A 471 9.04 -15.66 -21.61
CA GLN A 471 9.41 -16.89 -20.93
C GLN A 471 10.88 -17.23 -21.21
N SER A 472 11.64 -17.49 -20.14
CA SER A 472 13.01 -18.00 -20.23
C SER A 472 13.07 -19.53 -20.29
N SER A 473 11.94 -20.21 -20.11
CA SER A 473 11.84 -21.66 -20.05
C SER A 473 11.48 -22.24 -21.42
N GLU A 474 12.15 -23.32 -21.82
CA GLU A 474 11.89 -24.05 -23.08
C GLU A 474 10.63 -24.96 -23.01
N ILE A 475 9.71 -24.73 -22.06
CA ILE A 475 8.46 -25.48 -21.93
C ILE A 475 7.63 -25.38 -23.21
N PHE A 476 7.56 -24.19 -23.81
CA PHE A 476 6.79 -23.93 -25.03
C PHE A 476 7.70 -23.93 -26.26
N ALA A 477 7.35 -24.71 -27.27
CA ALA A 477 8.07 -24.78 -28.54
C ALA A 477 7.78 -23.58 -29.45
N SER A 478 6.57 -23.01 -29.38
CA SER A 478 6.18 -21.83 -30.14
C SER A 478 5.08 -21.01 -29.45
N LYS A 479 4.85 -19.78 -29.93
CA LYS A 479 3.70 -18.96 -29.50
C LYS A 479 2.36 -19.63 -29.80
N ASP A 480 2.28 -20.45 -30.85
CA ASP A 480 1.06 -21.18 -31.23
C ASP A 480 0.67 -22.21 -30.15
N THR A 481 1.66 -22.85 -29.51
CA THR A 481 1.39 -23.75 -28.38
C THR A 481 0.76 -23.00 -27.21
N VAL A 482 1.27 -21.81 -26.88
CA VAL A 482 0.69 -20.96 -25.83
C VAL A 482 -0.74 -20.56 -26.22
N HIS A 483 -0.95 -20.17 -27.47
CA HIS A 483 -2.26 -19.77 -28.00
C HIS A 483 -3.30 -20.89 -27.91
N ILE A 484 -2.97 -22.09 -28.39
CA ILE A 484 -3.84 -23.27 -28.29
C ILE A 484 -4.15 -23.58 -26.82
N LEU A 485 -3.14 -23.53 -25.96
CA LEU A 485 -3.33 -23.82 -24.53
C LEU A 485 -4.20 -22.76 -23.85
N CYS A 486 -4.08 -21.48 -24.18
CA CYS A 486 -4.98 -20.42 -23.69
C CYS A 486 -6.45 -20.75 -23.98
N TYR A 487 -6.76 -21.16 -25.21
CA TYR A 487 -8.11 -21.59 -25.56
C TYR A 487 -8.53 -22.83 -24.76
N SER A 488 -7.63 -23.79 -24.59
CA SER A 488 -7.92 -24.95 -23.74
C SER A 488 -8.24 -24.55 -22.30
N LEU A 489 -7.58 -23.54 -21.74
CA LEU A 489 -7.86 -23.04 -20.40
C LEU A 489 -9.21 -22.29 -20.33
N ILE A 490 -9.56 -21.50 -21.34
CA ILE A 490 -10.85 -20.81 -21.42
C ILE A 490 -12.01 -21.82 -21.55
N MET A 491 -11.82 -22.87 -22.37
CA MET A 491 -12.77 -23.98 -22.49
C MET A 491 -12.88 -24.74 -21.17
N LEU A 492 -11.76 -25.05 -20.52
CA LEU A 492 -11.75 -25.69 -19.20
C LEU A 492 -12.50 -24.84 -18.16
N ASN A 493 -12.27 -23.52 -18.14
CA ASN A 493 -12.98 -22.63 -17.22
C ASN A 493 -14.49 -22.68 -17.43
N THR A 494 -14.94 -22.66 -18.69
CA THR A 494 -16.37 -22.79 -19.02
C THR A 494 -16.90 -24.15 -18.60
N ASP A 495 -16.16 -25.23 -18.88
CA ASP A 495 -16.51 -26.59 -18.48
C ASP A 495 -16.67 -26.72 -16.96
N GLN A 496 -15.68 -26.29 -16.17
CA GLN A 496 -15.67 -26.43 -14.71
C GLN A 496 -16.72 -25.55 -14.03
N HIS A 497 -16.88 -24.29 -14.46
CA HIS A 497 -17.64 -23.29 -13.71
C HIS A 497 -19.04 -22.98 -14.25
N ASN A 498 -19.37 -23.33 -15.49
CA ASN A 498 -20.72 -23.12 -16.02
C ASN A 498 -21.70 -24.18 -15.46
N PRO A 499 -22.77 -23.79 -14.74
CA PRO A 499 -23.75 -24.73 -14.18
C PRO A 499 -24.48 -25.58 -15.23
N GLN A 500 -24.52 -25.14 -16.49
CA GLN A 500 -25.16 -25.90 -17.58
C GLN A 500 -24.36 -27.14 -17.99
N VAL A 501 -23.06 -27.19 -17.68
CA VAL A 501 -22.20 -28.34 -17.98
C VAL A 501 -22.33 -29.35 -16.85
N LYS A 502 -23.05 -30.45 -17.10
CA LYS A 502 -23.37 -31.47 -16.09
C LYS A 502 -22.23 -32.47 -15.83
N LYS A 503 -21.51 -32.87 -16.88
CA LYS A 503 -20.36 -33.77 -16.77
C LYS A 503 -19.11 -32.92 -16.98
N LYS A 504 -18.37 -32.70 -15.90
CA LYS A 504 -17.11 -31.94 -15.90
C LYS A 504 -15.97 -32.78 -16.46
N MET A 505 -15.06 -32.13 -17.17
CA MET A 505 -13.81 -32.71 -17.65
C MET A 505 -12.93 -33.10 -16.46
N THR A 506 -12.36 -34.30 -16.51
CA THR A 506 -11.37 -34.73 -15.50
C THR A 506 -9.96 -34.25 -15.85
N GLU A 507 -9.05 -34.25 -14.88
CA GLU A 507 -7.64 -33.89 -15.10
C GLU A 507 -6.99 -34.74 -16.21
N ASP A 508 -7.21 -36.06 -16.19
CA ASP A 508 -6.71 -36.97 -17.23
C ASP A 508 -7.35 -36.73 -18.61
N GLU A 509 -8.60 -36.28 -18.66
CA GLU A 509 -9.25 -35.87 -19.91
C GLU A 509 -8.64 -34.57 -20.44
N PHE A 510 -8.39 -33.59 -19.57
CA PHE A 510 -7.73 -32.32 -19.93
C PHE A 510 -6.32 -32.55 -20.47
N ILE A 511 -5.50 -33.35 -19.79
CA ILE A 511 -4.15 -33.70 -20.25
C ILE A 511 -4.19 -34.40 -21.60
N ARG A 512 -5.14 -35.32 -21.79
CA ARG A 512 -5.32 -36.05 -23.06
C ARG A 512 -5.74 -35.12 -24.21
N ASN A 513 -6.61 -34.16 -23.94
CA ASN A 513 -7.09 -33.18 -24.92
C ASN A 513 -5.97 -32.24 -25.39
N ASN A 514 -4.91 -32.08 -24.60
CA ASN A 514 -3.74 -31.24 -24.90
C ASN A 514 -2.51 -32.06 -25.37
N ARG A 515 -2.70 -33.29 -25.85
CA ARG A 515 -1.60 -34.08 -26.43
C ARG A 515 -1.09 -33.48 -27.74
N ALA A 516 0.22 -33.58 -27.95
CA ALA A 516 0.92 -33.16 -29.16
C ALA A 516 0.81 -31.67 -29.53
N ILE A 517 0.27 -30.80 -28.66
CA ILE A 517 0.09 -29.37 -28.96
C ILE A 517 1.41 -28.59 -28.97
N ASN A 518 2.49 -29.16 -28.42
CA ASN A 518 3.80 -28.51 -28.31
C ASN A 518 4.69 -28.84 -29.52
N ALA A 519 4.28 -28.36 -30.71
CA ALA A 519 4.93 -28.68 -31.99
C ALA A 519 5.05 -30.20 -32.24
N GLY A 520 3.97 -30.94 -31.98
CA GLY A 520 3.91 -32.40 -32.11
C GLY A 520 4.38 -33.18 -30.87
N LYS A 521 4.87 -32.49 -29.83
CA LYS A 521 5.22 -33.09 -28.52
C LYS A 521 4.17 -32.77 -27.46
N ASP A 522 4.21 -33.52 -26.36
CA ASP A 522 3.39 -33.24 -25.19
C ASP A 522 4.03 -32.16 -24.31
N LEU A 523 3.21 -31.37 -23.60
CA LEU A 523 3.67 -30.54 -22.49
C LEU A 523 3.93 -31.41 -21.24
N PRO A 524 4.76 -30.95 -20.29
CA PRO A 524 4.96 -31.66 -19.03
C PRO A 524 3.62 -31.92 -18.33
N ARG A 525 3.44 -33.15 -17.84
CA ARG A 525 2.18 -33.58 -17.22
C ARG A 525 1.89 -32.74 -15.97
N GLU A 526 2.92 -32.54 -15.15
CA GLU A 526 2.86 -31.79 -13.90
C GLU A 526 2.39 -30.35 -14.15
N TYR A 527 2.89 -29.72 -15.22
CA TYR A 527 2.47 -28.37 -15.60
C TYR A 527 0.98 -28.31 -16.00
N LEU A 528 0.50 -29.28 -16.78
CA LEU A 528 -0.92 -29.36 -17.14
C LEU A 528 -1.81 -29.67 -15.92
N SER A 529 -1.33 -30.50 -15.00
CA SER A 529 -2.00 -30.79 -13.74
C SER A 529 -2.14 -29.54 -12.87
N GLU A 530 -1.08 -28.74 -12.72
CA GLU A 530 -1.11 -27.46 -11.99
C GLU A 530 -2.11 -26.47 -12.60
N LEU A 531 -2.10 -26.33 -13.93
CA LEU A 531 -3.06 -25.48 -14.63
C LEU A 531 -4.50 -25.97 -14.43
N PHE A 532 -4.75 -27.28 -14.52
CA PHE A 532 -6.08 -27.86 -14.31
C PHE A 532 -6.59 -27.55 -12.90
N GLN A 533 -5.75 -27.78 -11.89
CA GLN A 533 -6.10 -27.51 -10.50
C GLN A 533 -6.38 -26.02 -10.28
N SER A 534 -5.52 -25.15 -10.77
CA SER A 534 -5.71 -23.69 -10.64
C SER A 534 -7.03 -23.22 -11.26
N ILE A 535 -7.32 -23.62 -12.51
CA ILE A 535 -8.56 -23.23 -13.18
C ILE A 535 -9.78 -23.84 -12.48
N SER A 536 -9.71 -25.11 -12.04
CA SER A 536 -10.84 -25.78 -11.38
C SER A 536 -11.17 -25.16 -10.02
N THR A 537 -10.16 -24.72 -9.27
CA THR A 537 -10.37 -24.05 -7.97
C THR A 537 -10.84 -22.61 -8.13
N ASN A 538 -10.25 -21.85 -9.05
CA ASN A 538 -10.53 -20.43 -9.22
C ASN A 538 -11.00 -20.14 -10.65
N ALA A 539 -12.23 -19.68 -10.84
CA ALA A 539 -12.71 -19.27 -12.16
C ALA A 539 -11.95 -18.03 -12.67
N PHE A 540 -11.82 -17.88 -13.99
CA PHE A 540 -11.48 -16.59 -14.59
C PHE A 540 -12.58 -15.58 -14.23
N ALA A 541 -12.19 -14.36 -13.85
CA ALA A 541 -13.12 -13.26 -13.57
C ALA A 541 -13.75 -12.70 -14.87
N LEU A 542 -14.46 -13.55 -15.61
CA LEU A 542 -15.11 -13.23 -16.89
C LEU A 542 -16.46 -12.53 -16.72
N SER A 543 -17.03 -12.56 -15.50
CA SER A 543 -18.29 -11.90 -15.16
C SER A 543 -18.15 -11.04 -13.89
N THR A 544 -18.92 -9.96 -13.87
CA THR A 544 -18.96 -8.87 -12.89
C THR A 544 -18.94 -9.34 -11.43
N HIS A 545 -17.79 -9.24 -10.79
CA HIS A 545 -17.76 -8.81 -9.39
C HIS A 545 -17.58 -7.30 -9.37
N SER A 546 -18.69 -6.58 -9.19
CA SER A 546 -18.71 -5.16 -8.79
C SER A 546 -18.35 -4.98 -7.31
N GLY A 547 -17.68 -5.98 -6.72
CA GLY A 547 -17.19 -5.95 -5.36
C GLY A 547 -15.91 -5.12 -5.25
N PRO A 548 -15.51 -4.74 -4.02
CA PRO A 548 -14.23 -4.10 -3.78
C PRO A 548 -13.11 -5.00 -4.28
N VAL A 549 -12.22 -4.44 -5.10
CA VAL A 549 -11.08 -5.18 -5.66
C VAL A 549 -10.12 -5.55 -4.52
N GLU A 550 -9.87 -6.84 -4.33
CA GLU A 550 -8.98 -7.35 -3.29
C GLU A 550 -7.56 -7.59 -3.80
N MET A 551 -6.58 -7.57 -2.90
CA MET A 551 -5.25 -8.07 -3.21
C MET A 551 -5.32 -9.60 -3.30
N ASN A 552 -4.79 -10.16 -4.39
CA ASN A 552 -4.72 -11.60 -4.62
C ASN A 552 -3.31 -11.96 -5.11
N PRO A 553 -2.92 -13.26 -5.14
CA PRO A 553 -1.58 -13.67 -5.54
C PRO A 553 -1.18 -13.17 -6.94
N ASN A 554 -2.10 -13.12 -7.90
CA ASN A 554 -1.82 -12.66 -9.28
C ASN A 554 -1.46 -11.17 -9.32
N ARG A 555 -2.23 -10.35 -8.58
CA ARG A 555 -1.98 -8.91 -8.42
C ARG A 555 -0.69 -8.65 -7.67
N TRP A 556 -0.35 -9.50 -6.70
CA TRP A 556 0.90 -9.42 -5.99
C TRP A 556 2.10 -9.65 -6.91
N ILE A 557 2.05 -10.73 -7.71
CA ILE A 557 3.10 -11.04 -8.68
C ILE A 557 3.25 -9.90 -9.70
N GLU A 558 2.13 -9.37 -10.21
CA GLU A 558 2.17 -8.23 -11.13
C GLU A 558 2.81 -6.99 -10.48
N LEU A 559 2.42 -6.66 -9.24
CA LEU A 559 3.01 -5.58 -8.47
C LEU A 559 4.52 -5.77 -8.35
N MET A 560 4.96 -6.97 -7.98
CA MET A 560 6.38 -7.29 -7.85
C MET A 560 7.13 -7.22 -9.19
N ASN A 561 6.51 -7.61 -10.29
CA ASN A 561 7.09 -7.45 -11.61
C ASN A 561 7.25 -5.96 -12.00
N ARG A 562 6.27 -5.12 -11.68
CA ARG A 562 6.36 -3.66 -11.89
C ARG A 562 7.47 -3.01 -11.05
N THR A 563 7.75 -3.50 -9.85
CA THR A 563 8.83 -2.94 -9.00
C THR A 563 10.21 -3.00 -9.66
N ARG A 564 10.40 -3.87 -10.67
CA ARG A 564 11.67 -4.01 -11.40
C ARG A 564 11.94 -2.88 -12.39
N THR A 565 10.89 -2.24 -12.88
CA THR A 565 10.95 -1.20 -13.91
C THR A 565 10.53 0.18 -13.40
N THR A 566 9.81 0.24 -12.28
CA THR A 566 9.36 1.48 -11.64
C THR A 566 10.52 2.18 -10.94
N GLN A 567 10.59 3.52 -11.02
CA GLN A 567 11.63 4.24 -10.30
C GLN A 567 11.44 4.13 -8.77
N PRO A 568 12.54 4.15 -8.00
CA PRO A 568 12.48 4.25 -6.54
C PRO A 568 11.60 5.42 -6.07
N LEU A 569 11.08 5.33 -4.85
CA LEU A 569 10.34 6.44 -4.24
C LEU A 569 11.22 7.70 -4.22
N SER A 570 10.69 8.79 -4.77
CA SER A 570 11.30 10.11 -4.74
C SER A 570 11.33 10.60 -3.30
N MET A 571 12.51 10.48 -2.70
CA MET A 571 12.77 10.89 -1.33
C MET A 571 12.70 12.40 -1.24
N CYS A 572 11.74 12.92 -0.50
CA CYS A 572 11.68 14.34 -0.17
C CYS A 572 12.37 14.52 1.19
N GLN A 573 13.69 14.32 1.23
CA GLN A 573 14.49 14.79 2.36
C GLN A 573 14.76 16.27 2.12
N PHE A 574 14.02 17.12 2.83
CA PHE A 574 14.02 18.57 2.68
C PHE A 574 15.37 19.13 3.14
N ASP A 575 16.31 19.29 2.21
CA ASP A 575 17.36 20.29 2.39
C ASP A 575 16.67 21.66 2.37
N ARG A 576 17.01 22.53 3.32
CA ARG A 576 16.18 23.66 3.77
C ARG A 576 15.70 24.55 2.62
N ARG A 577 16.45 24.70 1.52
CA ARG A 577 16.10 25.54 0.36
C ARG A 577 15.22 24.86 -0.69
N ILE A 578 15.47 23.59 -0.97
CA ILE A 578 14.93 22.86 -2.13
C ILE A 578 13.54 22.27 -1.83
N GLY A 579 13.29 22.00 -0.56
CA GLY A 579 11.98 21.59 -0.08
C GLY A 579 10.94 22.71 -0.03
N ARG A 580 11.39 23.96 0.07
CA ARG A 580 10.55 25.17 0.19
C ARG A 580 9.78 25.43 -1.12
N ASP A 581 10.46 25.54 -2.25
CA ASP A 581 9.80 25.83 -3.53
C ASP A 581 8.91 24.69 -4.05
N ILE A 582 9.25 23.41 -3.75
CA ILE A 582 8.38 22.26 -4.08
C ILE A 582 7.13 22.28 -3.21
N ALA A 583 7.29 22.40 -1.88
CA ALA A 583 6.15 22.42 -0.97
C ALA A 583 5.22 23.58 -1.33
N GLU A 584 5.79 24.78 -1.45
CA GLU A 584 5.05 25.99 -1.77
C GLU A 584 4.29 25.91 -3.10
N ARG A 585 4.90 25.36 -4.17
CA ARG A 585 4.26 25.26 -5.50
C ARG A 585 3.36 24.03 -5.68
N GLU A 586 3.70 22.89 -5.07
CA GLU A 586 2.87 21.67 -5.13
C GLU A 586 1.66 21.76 -4.21
N MET A 587 1.74 22.48 -3.08
CA MET A 587 0.61 22.63 -2.16
C MET A 587 -0.47 23.56 -2.71
N ARG A 588 -0.15 24.43 -3.69
CA ARG A 588 -1.15 25.17 -4.52
C ARG A 588 -2.11 24.23 -5.23
N SER A 589 -1.65 23.04 -5.64
CA SER A 589 -2.50 22.04 -6.30
C SER A 589 -3.41 21.25 -5.33
N MET A 590 -3.09 21.28 -4.02
CA MET A 590 -3.85 20.68 -2.93
C MET A 590 -4.95 21.60 -2.38
N GLU A 591 -5.10 22.82 -2.93
CA GLU A 591 -6.09 23.82 -2.52
C GLU A 591 -7.49 23.22 -2.37
N GLY A 592 -7.93 22.39 -3.32
CA GLY A 592 -9.24 21.74 -3.25
C GLY A 592 -9.41 20.88 -1.99
N THR A 593 -8.38 20.09 -1.64
CA THR A 593 -8.39 19.26 -0.42
C THR A 593 -8.36 20.14 0.83
N LEU A 594 -7.56 21.20 0.84
CA LEU A 594 -7.48 22.16 1.96
C LEU A 594 -8.81 22.90 2.17
N LYS A 595 -9.41 23.41 1.10
CA LYS A 595 -10.71 24.08 1.13
C LYS A 595 -11.80 23.18 1.68
N ILE A 596 -11.83 21.93 1.23
CA ILE A 596 -12.78 20.93 1.76
C ILE A 596 -12.49 20.70 3.25
N ALA A 597 -11.23 20.46 3.63
CA ALA A 597 -10.85 20.24 5.03
C ALA A 597 -11.19 21.42 5.95
N MET A 598 -10.97 22.66 5.51
CA MET A 598 -11.28 23.89 6.25
C MET A 598 -12.79 24.09 6.42
N LYS A 599 -13.58 23.88 5.37
CA LYS A 599 -15.05 23.91 5.46
C LYS A 599 -15.58 22.85 6.43
N MET A 600 -14.94 21.68 6.46
CA MET A 600 -15.28 20.62 7.39
C MET A 600 -14.89 20.94 8.82
N LEU A 601 -13.67 21.45 9.05
CA LEU A 601 -13.19 21.91 10.35
C LEU A 601 -14.21 22.85 11.01
N LYS A 602 -14.71 23.84 10.25
CA LYS A 602 -15.78 24.73 10.68
C LYS A 602 -17.09 24.00 11.00
N ASN A 603 -17.55 23.10 10.14
CA ASN A 603 -18.81 22.38 10.38
C ASN A 603 -18.75 21.47 11.62
N VAL A 604 -17.63 20.78 11.84
CA VAL A 604 -17.41 19.90 13.00
C VAL A 604 -17.35 20.72 14.29
N PHE A 605 -16.61 21.83 14.27
CA PHE A 605 -16.54 22.75 15.40
C PHE A 605 -17.93 23.24 15.80
N LEU A 606 -18.72 23.75 14.85
CA LEU A 606 -20.05 24.30 15.15
C LEU A 606 -21.02 23.23 15.65
N HIS A 607 -20.96 22.02 15.10
CA HIS A 607 -21.82 20.93 15.52
C HIS A 607 -21.57 20.52 16.98
N TYR A 608 -20.30 20.51 17.40
CA TYR A 608 -19.91 20.08 18.75
C TYR A 608 -19.60 21.24 19.70
N LEU A 609 -19.88 22.48 19.30
CA LEU A 609 -19.48 23.69 20.01
C LEU A 609 -19.83 23.65 21.51
N GLU A 610 -21.07 23.27 21.85
CA GLU A 610 -21.53 23.21 23.24
C GLU A 610 -20.77 22.16 24.07
N GLN A 611 -20.40 21.03 23.47
CA GLN A 611 -19.64 19.97 24.13
C GLN A 611 -18.18 20.38 24.31
N ILE A 612 -17.60 21.03 23.30
CA ILE A 612 -16.20 21.47 23.32
C ILE A 612 -16.00 22.58 24.32
N VAL A 613 -16.91 23.56 24.41
CA VAL A 613 -16.81 24.70 25.36
C VAL A 613 -16.79 24.23 26.81
N GLY A 614 -17.45 23.12 27.13
CA GLY A 614 -17.42 22.52 28.46
C GLY A 614 -16.10 21.81 28.82
N SER A 615 -15.14 21.70 27.90
CA SER A 615 -13.83 21.07 28.14
C SER A 615 -12.79 22.05 28.68
N ALA A 616 -11.85 21.56 29.50
CA ALA A 616 -10.77 22.37 30.05
C ALA A 616 -9.76 22.81 28.96
N GLU A 617 -9.71 22.08 27.85
CA GLU A 617 -8.78 22.28 26.75
C GLU A 617 -9.33 23.19 25.65
N PHE A 618 -10.59 23.66 25.77
CA PHE A 618 -11.28 24.45 24.74
C PHE A 618 -10.45 25.63 24.22
N ARG A 619 -9.84 26.39 25.12
CA ARG A 619 -9.06 27.57 24.76
C ARG A 619 -7.83 27.21 23.91
N THR A 620 -7.10 26.18 24.31
CA THR A 620 -5.93 25.69 23.58
C THR A 620 -6.34 25.18 22.20
N PHE A 621 -7.48 24.48 22.12
CA PHE A 621 -8.06 24.03 20.87
C PHE A 621 -8.44 25.20 19.96
N TRP A 622 -9.15 26.21 20.49
CA TRP A 622 -9.60 27.38 19.75
C TRP A 622 -8.44 28.18 19.17
N LEU A 623 -7.40 28.41 19.98
CA LEU A 623 -6.15 29.03 19.53
C LEU A 623 -5.45 28.21 18.44
N GLY A 624 -5.43 26.88 18.59
CA GLY A 624 -4.91 25.98 17.56
C GLY A 624 -5.68 26.13 16.25
N LEU A 625 -7.01 26.20 16.30
CA LEU A 625 -7.86 26.41 15.13
C LEU A 625 -7.60 27.75 14.46
N LEU A 626 -7.53 28.84 15.24
CA LEU A 626 -7.23 30.18 14.71
C LEU A 626 -5.85 30.23 14.06
N ARG A 627 -4.83 29.60 14.64
CA ARG A 627 -3.50 29.49 14.01
C ARG A 627 -3.55 28.73 12.68
N ARG A 628 -4.39 27.70 12.54
CA ARG A 628 -4.56 27.00 11.25
C ARG A 628 -5.31 27.87 10.22
N MET A 629 -6.27 28.68 10.67
CA MET A 629 -6.93 29.69 9.83
C MET A 629 -5.93 30.75 9.36
N ASP A 630 -5.05 31.21 10.25
CA ASP A 630 -3.95 32.14 9.95
C ASP A 630 -3.01 31.59 8.88
N THR A 631 -2.47 30.38 9.07
CA THR A 631 -1.58 29.80 8.07
C THR A 631 -2.28 29.59 6.73
N CYS A 632 -3.55 29.19 6.72
CA CYS A 632 -4.33 29.08 5.48
C CYS A 632 -4.61 30.43 4.80
N MET A 633 -4.74 31.53 5.57
CA MET A 633 -4.89 32.90 5.05
C MET A 633 -3.59 33.42 4.43
N LYS A 634 -2.47 33.11 5.09
CA LYS A 634 -1.12 33.52 4.68
C LYS A 634 -0.55 32.67 3.55
N ALA A 635 -1.08 31.47 3.31
CA ALA A 635 -0.68 30.62 2.20
C ALA A 635 -0.97 31.32 0.85
N ASP A 636 0.08 31.74 0.13
CA ASP A 636 -0.04 32.20 -1.26
C ASP A 636 -0.23 31.00 -2.21
N LEU A 637 -1.48 30.75 -2.60
CA LEU A 637 -1.82 29.66 -3.50
C LEU A 637 -1.83 30.07 -5.00
N GLY A 638 -1.48 31.33 -5.32
CA GLY A 638 -1.44 31.86 -6.70
C GLY A 638 -2.81 32.06 -7.38
N GLU A 639 -2.82 32.61 -8.60
CA GLU A 639 -4.03 33.03 -9.35
C GLU A 639 -4.76 31.89 -10.11
N TYR A 640 -4.43 30.62 -9.88
CA TYR A 640 -4.94 29.52 -10.72
C TYR A 640 -5.87 28.57 -9.99
N GLY A 641 -7.13 29.02 -10.01
CA GLY A 641 -8.25 28.57 -9.21
C GLY A 641 -8.98 29.85 -8.81
N ASP A 642 -10.30 29.83 -8.71
CA ASP A 642 -11.04 30.91 -8.03
C ASP A 642 -10.37 31.02 -6.64
N ASN A 643 -9.48 32.00 -6.41
CA ASN A 643 -8.52 32.06 -5.30
C ASN A 643 -9.29 32.33 -4.00
N LYS A 644 -9.99 31.29 -3.55
CA LYS A 644 -11.11 31.39 -2.63
C LYS A 644 -10.68 31.06 -1.22
N LEU A 645 -9.45 30.65 -0.93
CA LEU A 645 -9.08 30.40 0.47
C LEU A 645 -9.02 31.70 1.28
N GLN A 646 -8.51 32.79 0.69
CA GLN A 646 -8.58 34.14 1.27
C GLN A 646 -10.01 34.69 1.36
N GLU A 647 -10.96 34.16 0.59
CA GLU A 647 -12.39 34.47 0.72
C GLU A 647 -13.11 33.54 1.70
N VAL A 648 -12.73 32.26 1.73
CA VAL A 648 -13.35 31.18 2.50
C VAL A 648 -12.95 31.29 3.95
N VAL A 649 -11.69 31.56 4.29
CA VAL A 649 -11.31 31.66 5.72
C VAL A 649 -12.08 32.80 6.41
N PRO A 650 -12.20 34.01 5.84
CA PRO A 650 -13.09 35.03 6.39
C PRO A 650 -14.55 34.56 6.50
N GLU A 651 -15.12 33.96 5.45
CA GLU A 651 -16.48 33.40 5.50
C GLU A 651 -16.66 32.41 6.66
N LEU A 652 -15.69 31.50 6.86
CA LEU A 652 -15.74 30.50 7.92
C LEU A 652 -15.58 31.12 9.31
N LEU A 653 -14.65 32.06 9.48
CA LEU A 653 -14.44 32.78 10.74
C LEU A 653 -15.68 33.57 11.13
N THR A 654 -16.31 34.27 10.19
CA THR A 654 -17.55 35.01 10.41
C THR A 654 -18.66 34.10 10.93
N ILE A 655 -18.88 32.94 10.29
CA ILE A 655 -19.91 32.00 10.73
C ILE A 655 -19.58 31.45 12.13
N MET A 656 -18.34 31.05 12.37
CA MET A 656 -17.93 30.44 13.65
C MET A 656 -18.04 31.41 14.82
N ILE A 657 -17.47 32.60 14.67
CA ILE A 657 -17.48 33.65 15.70
C ILE A 657 -18.89 34.16 15.91
N GLY A 658 -19.66 34.37 14.83
CA GLY A 658 -21.07 34.75 14.91
C GLY A 658 -21.88 33.75 15.74
N THR A 659 -21.73 32.44 15.47
CA THR A 659 -22.42 31.41 16.25
C THR A 659 -21.96 31.38 17.71
N MET A 660 -20.67 31.61 18.00
CA MET A 660 -20.18 31.69 19.38
C MET A 660 -20.74 32.90 20.14
N LYS A 661 -20.90 34.04 19.46
CA LYS A 661 -21.54 35.24 20.03
C LYS A 661 -23.04 35.02 20.27
N GLU A 662 -23.76 34.47 19.29
CA GLU A 662 -25.19 34.13 19.41
C GLU A 662 -25.49 33.19 20.57
N LYS A 663 -24.57 32.27 20.87
CA LYS A 663 -24.67 31.33 22.00
C LYS A 663 -24.09 31.88 23.32
N GLU A 664 -23.72 33.15 23.38
CA GLU A 664 -23.13 33.81 24.56
C GLU A 664 -21.83 33.16 25.08
N ILE A 665 -21.12 32.43 24.20
CA ILE A 665 -19.83 31.79 24.49
C ILE A 665 -18.70 32.81 24.38
N LEU A 666 -18.74 33.66 23.35
CA LEU A 666 -17.72 34.69 23.10
C LEU A 666 -18.24 36.06 23.51
N VAL A 667 -18.12 36.37 24.80
CA VAL A 667 -18.56 37.64 25.41
C VAL A 667 -17.44 38.21 26.28
N GLN A 668 -17.35 39.53 26.38
CA GLN A 668 -16.41 40.17 27.30
C GLN A 668 -16.79 39.84 28.75
N LYS A 669 -15.85 39.26 29.49
CA LYS A 669 -15.98 38.94 30.91
C LYS A 669 -14.67 39.30 31.61
N GLU A 670 -14.74 39.88 32.79
CA GLU A 670 -13.55 40.27 33.57
C GLU A 670 -12.63 39.07 33.91
N ASP A 671 -13.19 37.86 33.98
CA ASP A 671 -12.47 36.62 34.34
C ASP A 671 -12.18 35.70 33.13
N ASP A 672 -12.46 36.12 31.89
CA ASP A 672 -12.24 35.31 30.68
C ASP A 672 -11.75 36.15 29.49
N ASP A 673 -10.45 36.09 29.23
CA ASP A 673 -9.75 36.71 28.10
C ASP A 673 -9.96 35.97 26.76
N LEU A 674 -10.86 34.98 26.66
CA LEU A 674 -11.19 34.33 25.38
C LEU A 674 -11.63 35.35 24.32
N TRP A 675 -12.41 36.36 24.73
CA TRP A 675 -12.85 37.44 23.85
C TRP A 675 -11.64 38.26 23.35
N GLU A 676 -10.77 38.69 24.26
CA GLU A 676 -9.59 39.51 23.95
C GLU A 676 -8.60 38.76 23.05
N ILE A 677 -8.32 37.49 23.38
CA ILE A 677 -7.46 36.62 22.58
C ILE A 677 -8.03 36.47 21.18
N THR A 678 -9.34 36.21 21.05
CA THR A 678 -9.98 36.03 19.74
C THR A 678 -9.94 37.32 18.93
N TYR A 679 -10.24 38.46 19.55
CA TYR A 679 -10.14 39.78 18.94
C TYR A 679 -8.74 40.04 18.38
N ILE A 680 -7.70 39.82 19.19
CA ILE A 680 -6.31 40.02 18.77
C ILE A 680 -5.98 39.12 17.58
N GLN A 681 -6.29 37.82 17.67
CA GLN A 681 -5.99 36.88 16.59
C GLN A 681 -6.70 37.25 15.29
N ILE A 682 -7.98 37.66 15.33
CA ILE A 682 -8.72 38.07 14.12
C ILE A 682 -8.12 39.32 13.49
N GLN A 683 -7.64 40.26 14.30
CA GLN A 683 -6.93 41.43 13.79
C GLN A 683 -5.67 41.05 12.98
N TRP A 684 -5.00 39.95 13.31
CA TRP A 684 -3.85 39.45 12.56
C TRP A 684 -4.24 38.60 11.34
N ILE A 685 -5.28 37.78 11.47
CA ILE A 685 -5.69 36.79 10.46
C ILE A 685 -6.48 37.45 9.31
N ALA A 686 -7.48 38.25 9.65
CA ALA A 686 -8.42 38.84 8.70
C ALA A 686 -8.84 40.24 9.19
N PRO A 687 -7.97 41.26 9.06
CA PRO A 687 -8.21 42.61 9.58
C PRO A 687 -9.53 43.22 9.10
N SER A 688 -9.96 42.88 7.88
CA SER A 688 -11.21 43.37 7.28
C SER A 688 -12.47 42.93 8.02
N LEU A 689 -12.42 41.82 8.76
CA LEU A 689 -13.55 41.32 9.55
C LEU A 689 -13.66 41.94 10.94
N LYS A 690 -12.66 42.72 11.35
CA LYS A 690 -12.58 43.26 12.72
C LYS A 690 -13.82 44.08 13.06
N ASP A 691 -14.13 45.08 12.24
CA ASP A 691 -15.22 46.02 12.51
C ASP A 691 -16.60 45.38 12.32
N GLU A 692 -16.69 44.32 11.50
CA GLU A 692 -17.91 43.54 11.28
C GLU A 692 -18.20 42.59 12.45
N LEU A 693 -17.17 41.90 12.94
CA LEU A 693 -17.31 40.91 14.00
C LEU A 693 -17.21 41.49 15.40
N PHE A 694 -16.57 42.65 15.58
CA PHE A 694 -16.35 43.29 16.88
C PHE A 694 -16.58 44.81 16.75
N PRO A 695 -17.84 45.25 16.59
CA PRO A 695 -18.17 46.68 16.53
C PRO A 695 -17.78 47.41 17.82
N ASP A 696 -17.48 48.70 17.73
CA ASP A 696 -17.06 49.53 18.88
C ASP A 696 -18.07 49.57 20.04
N GLU A 697 -19.32 49.14 19.82
CA GLU A 697 -20.36 48.98 20.86
C GLU A 697 -20.16 47.73 21.74
N ASP A 698 -19.35 46.76 21.29
CA ASP A 698 -18.97 45.55 22.04
C ASP A 698 -17.69 45.75 22.88
N MET A 699 -17.07 46.96 22.87
CA MET A 699 -15.80 47.27 23.57
C MET A 699 -15.96 47.89 24.94
#